data_AF-A0A2E8DMJ8-F1
#
_entry.id   AF-A0A2E8DMJ8-F1
#
_cell.length_a   1.000
_cell.length_b   1.000
_cell.length_c   1.000
_cell.angle_alpha   90.00
_cell.angle_beta   90.00
_cell.angle_gamma   90.00
#
_symmetry.space_group_name_H-M   'P 1'
#
loop_
_entity.id
_entity.type
_entity.pdbx_description
1 polymer ?
#
loop_
_entity_poly.entity_id
_entity_poly.type
_entity_poly.pdbx_seq_one_letter_code
_entity_poly.pdbx_strand_id
1 'polypeptide(L)'
;MTYLFHLILLVFFTFPLFSQKLPSEIPKSHQKMIQILKRIADQTAENNPYLGSIRVKQLQRELLELPLDAPVRRKWELTFQLAQAELNLGLESKAIQHFTQSLSIIQQTGQPSVIVGTQFYLAVAHMRQAETENCCLRHKADSCILPLQEHTIHTQKEPARQAIRYLTKVLEMGQNNNPFYFKALWLLNIAYMTIGEYPELVPFDWQIPTQTFISEETIPRFQNIAPELGLDVFDLSGGAVADDFNNDGFVDLLTSTWDPSGQIRFFSNNRDGTFSDQTEIVGLTGIFGGLNLVQADYDNDGDLDVLVLRGAWLGANGQHPNSLLQNNLQAKTITFTDVTFSAGLGDVHYPTQTASWADYDNDGDLDLYIGNECNQLLPDAPNQLFRNNGNGKFNDVASIAGVQDYGPTKAVIWGDYNHDSWPDIYVSNLGDANRLYHNNGNGTFEDRAGELGVMGYEETFPAWFWDVNNDGILDLYVASYIADIGILAADAKNLGAPAEALPQLYQGTDSGWFEDVTDQFHLLHPTAPMGSNFGDFDNDGFLDFYLGTGNPDLWNIMPSMMYRNQGGNKFSEVSYSGGFAHLQKGHAVCFADFDNDGDQDVFEQMGGAFPADRYNNVLYQNDGFGNNWLTVQLIGTVSNRSAIGARIHLKVVENGQPRSIFKHVNSGGTFGANPLRQTIGVGQAKVVEDLEIWWPTTGQTQTFSQVPVCQFIRIIEGKSQWEQIPMQVK
;
A
#
# COMPACT_ATOMS: atom_id res chain seq x y z
N MET A 1 -1.57 -76.03 17.14
CA MET A 1 -2.45 -74.95 16.65
C MET A 1 -2.20 -73.75 17.55
N THR A 2 -1.38 -72.77 17.13
CA THR A 2 -1.80 -71.43 16.63
C THR A 2 -2.66 -70.69 17.66
N TYR A 3 -2.35 -69.50 18.20
CA TYR A 3 -1.66 -68.32 17.69
C TYR A 3 -0.95 -67.54 18.82
N LEU A 4 0.12 -66.83 18.43
CA LEU A 4 0.92 -65.89 19.21
C LEU A 4 0.42 -64.46 18.90
N PHE A 5 0.09 -63.64 19.90
CA PHE A 5 -0.12 -62.19 19.72
C PHE A 5 0.99 -61.43 20.47
N HIS A 6 1.78 -60.66 19.73
CA HIS A 6 2.76 -59.71 20.26
C HIS A 6 2.04 -58.42 20.65
N LEU A 7 2.23 -57.98 21.89
CA LEU A 7 1.83 -56.65 22.37
C LEU A 7 3.03 -55.71 22.17
N ILE A 8 2.88 -54.72 21.30
CA ILE A 8 3.86 -53.65 21.07
C ILE A 8 3.74 -52.66 22.23
N LEU A 9 4.83 -52.46 22.98
CA LEU A 9 4.95 -51.42 24.01
C LEU A 9 5.30 -50.10 23.31
N LEU A 10 4.33 -49.17 23.26
CA LEU A 10 4.55 -47.77 22.88
C LEU A 10 5.20 -47.03 24.06
N VAL A 11 6.46 -46.64 23.89
CA VAL A 11 7.15 -45.71 24.79
C VAL A 11 6.72 -44.30 24.42
N PHE A 12 5.90 -43.68 25.27
CA PHE A 12 5.59 -42.25 25.17
C PHE A 12 6.81 -41.45 25.63
N PHE A 13 7.48 -40.78 24.70
CA PHE A 13 8.37 -39.66 25.03
C PHE A 13 7.49 -38.49 25.48
N THR A 14 7.57 -38.15 26.77
CA THR A 14 7.01 -36.91 27.30
C THR A 14 8.00 -35.79 26.97
N PHE A 15 7.66 -34.97 25.99
CA PHE A 15 8.32 -33.67 25.84
C PHE A 15 7.90 -32.78 27.02
N PRO A 16 8.82 -32.09 27.70
CA PRO A 16 8.44 -31.12 28.70
C PRO A 16 7.77 -29.93 27.99
N LEU A 17 6.47 -29.77 28.21
CA LEU A 17 5.78 -28.50 27.97
C LEU A 17 6.45 -27.45 28.86
N PHE A 18 7.33 -26.64 28.29
CA PHE A 18 7.70 -25.37 28.89
C PHE A 18 6.46 -24.48 28.87
N SER A 19 5.68 -24.52 29.95
CA SER A 19 4.74 -23.45 30.30
C SER A 19 5.58 -22.20 30.59
N GLN A 20 5.87 -21.39 29.58
CA GLN A 20 6.33 -20.03 29.80
C GLN A 20 5.26 -19.30 30.61
N LYS A 21 5.66 -18.75 31.76
CA LYS A 21 4.82 -17.81 32.51
C LYS A 21 4.67 -16.56 31.64
N LEU A 22 3.45 -16.33 31.16
CA LEU A 22 3.02 -15.01 30.68
C LEU A 22 3.43 -13.93 31.72
N PRO A 23 3.81 -12.72 31.31
CA PRO A 23 4.12 -11.63 32.22
C PRO A 23 3.02 -11.48 33.27
N SER A 24 3.40 -11.34 34.54
CA SER A 24 2.44 -11.41 35.65
C SER A 24 1.41 -10.27 35.67
N GLU A 25 1.61 -9.21 34.89
CA GLU A 25 0.62 -8.16 34.61
C GLU A 25 0.80 -7.62 33.18
N ILE A 26 -0.28 -7.52 32.40
CA ILE A 26 -0.27 -6.86 31.07
C ILE A 26 0.05 -5.36 31.29
N PRO A 27 0.97 -4.74 30.55
CA PRO A 27 1.33 -3.33 30.71
C PRO A 27 0.13 -2.37 30.63
N LYS A 28 0.14 -1.32 31.46
CA LYS A 28 -0.99 -0.37 31.57
C LYS A 28 -1.30 0.35 30.25
N SER A 29 -0.28 0.72 29.48
CA SER A 29 -0.45 1.35 28.16
C SER A 29 -1.21 0.42 27.22
N HIS A 30 -0.74 -0.82 27.11
CA HIS A 30 -1.36 -1.87 26.30
C HIS A 30 -2.82 -2.12 26.70
N GLN A 31 -3.12 -2.29 28.00
CA GLN A 31 -4.49 -2.46 28.46
C GLN A 31 -5.39 -1.26 28.12
N LYS A 32 -4.86 -0.03 28.27
CA LYS A 32 -5.58 1.20 27.93
C LYS A 32 -5.90 1.24 26.44
N MET A 33 -4.95 0.89 25.58
CA MET A 33 -5.17 0.83 24.13
C MET A 33 -6.26 -0.18 23.76
N ILE A 34 -6.16 -1.43 24.23
CA ILE A 34 -7.18 -2.45 23.95
C ILE A 34 -8.59 -1.97 24.35
N GLN A 35 -8.73 -1.31 25.50
CA GLN A 35 -10.03 -0.79 25.94
C GLN A 35 -10.57 0.32 25.03
N ILE A 36 -9.70 1.19 24.52
CA ILE A 36 -10.07 2.26 23.59
C ILE A 36 -10.49 1.66 22.25
N LEU A 37 -9.66 0.80 21.66
CA LEU A 37 -9.92 0.17 20.37
C LEU A 37 -11.17 -0.71 20.43
N LYS A 38 -11.40 -1.43 21.54
CA LYS A 38 -12.64 -2.17 21.74
C LYS A 38 -13.87 -1.26 21.71
N ARG A 39 -13.84 -0.09 22.36
CA ARG A 39 -14.97 0.84 22.36
C ARG A 39 -15.26 1.37 20.95
N ILE A 40 -14.22 1.67 20.20
CA ILE A 40 -14.32 2.08 18.79
C ILE A 40 -14.97 0.96 17.98
N ALA A 41 -14.44 -0.26 18.07
CA ALA A 41 -14.94 -1.44 17.38
C ALA A 41 -16.43 -1.71 17.69
N ASP A 42 -16.85 -1.61 18.96
CA ASP A 42 -18.24 -1.83 19.39
C ASP A 42 -19.23 -0.82 18.75
N GLN A 43 -18.75 0.34 18.27
CA GLN A 43 -19.57 1.38 17.65
C GLN A 43 -19.53 1.36 16.11
N THR A 44 -18.52 0.70 15.52
CA THR A 44 -18.25 0.70 14.07
C THR A 44 -19.44 0.25 13.23
N ALA A 45 -20.00 -0.92 13.53
CA ALA A 45 -21.06 -1.55 12.71
C ALA A 45 -22.36 -0.73 12.63
N GLU A 46 -22.56 0.22 13.55
CA GLU A 46 -23.71 1.11 13.52
C GLU A 46 -23.35 2.49 12.98
N ASN A 47 -22.34 3.14 13.55
CA ASN A 47 -22.14 4.58 13.42
C ASN A 47 -21.06 4.98 12.39
N ASN A 48 -20.27 4.03 11.88
CA ASN A 48 -19.22 4.35 10.92
C ASN A 48 -19.84 4.78 9.57
N PRO A 49 -19.36 5.88 8.93
CA PRO A 49 -19.93 6.37 7.67
C PRO A 49 -19.70 5.44 6.46
N TYR A 50 -18.69 4.58 6.50
CA TYR A 50 -18.38 3.61 5.45
C TYR A 50 -18.93 2.21 5.77
N LEU A 51 -18.85 1.79 7.03
CA LEU A 51 -19.13 0.41 7.45
C LEU A 51 -20.48 0.26 8.17
N GLY A 52 -21.09 1.37 8.60
CA GLY A 52 -22.21 1.41 9.51
C GLY A 52 -23.58 1.30 8.83
N SER A 53 -24.50 0.59 9.48
CA SER A 53 -25.88 0.41 8.98
C SER A 53 -26.83 1.57 9.25
N ILE A 54 -26.42 2.60 10.01
CA ILE A 54 -27.32 3.69 10.44
C ILE A 54 -27.93 4.46 9.26
N ARG A 55 -27.14 4.70 8.20
CA ARG A 55 -27.61 5.44 7.02
C ARG A 55 -28.73 4.70 6.29
N VAL A 56 -28.61 3.38 6.14
CA VAL A 56 -29.66 2.51 5.58
C VAL A 56 -30.92 2.59 6.43
N LYS A 57 -30.81 2.44 7.75
CA LYS A 57 -31.96 2.50 8.68
C LYS A 57 -32.67 3.87 8.61
N GLN A 58 -31.91 4.97 8.52
CA GLN A 58 -32.46 6.33 8.38
C GLN A 58 -33.22 6.50 7.07
N LEU A 59 -32.61 6.12 5.95
CA LEU A 59 -33.22 6.23 4.62
C LEU A 59 -34.49 5.37 4.47
N GLN A 60 -34.49 4.17 5.05
CA GLN A 60 -35.68 3.32 5.11
C GLN A 60 -36.82 3.99 5.87
N ARG A 61 -36.53 4.63 7.02
CA ARG A 61 -37.54 5.37 7.78
C ARG A 61 -38.05 6.58 7.01
N GLU A 62 -37.16 7.39 6.44
CA GLU A 62 -37.54 8.55 5.63
C GLU A 62 -38.44 8.15 4.43
N LEU A 63 -38.16 7.01 3.80
CA LEU A 63 -38.97 6.50 2.69
C LEU A 63 -40.35 5.99 3.16
N LEU A 64 -40.43 5.36 4.34
CA LEU A 64 -41.70 4.89 4.93
C LEU A 64 -42.60 6.04 5.40
N GLU A 65 -42.00 7.11 5.92
CA GLU A 65 -42.71 8.30 6.40
C GLU A 65 -43.08 9.27 5.27
N LEU A 66 -42.65 8.99 4.03
CA LEU A 66 -42.84 9.86 2.89
C LEU A 66 -44.33 9.95 2.50
N PRO A 67 -44.91 11.16 2.40
CA PRO A 67 -46.30 11.34 1.99
C PRO A 67 -46.61 10.73 0.61
N LEU A 68 -47.83 10.24 0.42
CA LEU A 68 -48.27 9.64 -0.85
C LEU A 68 -48.16 10.64 -2.02
N ASP A 69 -48.39 11.92 -1.76
CA ASP A 69 -48.31 13.04 -2.71
C ASP A 69 -46.91 13.67 -2.81
N ALA A 70 -45.89 13.10 -2.16
CA ALA A 70 -44.53 13.63 -2.22
C ALA A 70 -44.00 13.71 -3.67
N PRO A 71 -43.18 14.74 -4.00
CA PRO A 71 -42.65 14.94 -5.34
C PRO A 71 -41.88 13.73 -5.86
N VAL A 72 -42.04 13.43 -7.16
CA VAL A 72 -41.36 12.32 -7.83
C VAL A 72 -39.84 12.37 -7.65
N ARG A 73 -39.26 13.58 -7.70
CA ARG A 73 -37.83 13.80 -7.48
C ARG A 73 -37.38 13.38 -6.09
N ARG A 74 -38.16 13.65 -5.05
CA ARG A 74 -37.81 13.28 -3.66
C ARG A 74 -37.94 11.78 -3.44
N LYS A 75 -38.97 11.15 -4.02
CA LYS A 75 -39.12 9.68 -4.03
C LYS A 75 -37.90 9.01 -4.67
N TRP A 76 -37.50 9.48 -5.87
CA TRP A 76 -36.30 9.00 -6.55
C TRP A 76 -35.04 9.16 -5.70
N GLU A 77 -34.81 10.35 -5.16
CA GLU A 77 -33.60 10.67 -4.40
C GLU A 77 -33.43 9.75 -3.18
N LEU A 78 -34.48 9.57 -2.39
CA LEU A 78 -34.45 8.69 -1.22
C LEU A 78 -34.23 7.23 -1.59
N THR A 79 -34.93 6.73 -2.62
CA THR A 79 -34.75 5.35 -3.08
C THR A 79 -33.36 5.13 -3.68
N PHE A 80 -32.82 6.11 -4.40
CA PHE A 80 -31.46 6.06 -4.96
C PHE A 80 -30.39 6.05 -3.87
N GLN A 81 -30.47 6.96 -2.90
CA GLN A 81 -29.54 7.01 -1.78
C GLN A 81 -29.59 5.73 -0.93
N LEU A 82 -30.78 5.15 -0.76
CA LEU A 82 -30.93 3.86 -0.08
C LEU A 82 -30.20 2.75 -0.83
N ALA A 83 -30.39 2.69 -2.15
CA ALA A 83 -29.71 1.71 -2.99
C ALA A 83 -28.19 1.85 -2.94
N GLN A 84 -27.66 3.07 -2.95
CA GLN A 84 -26.21 3.33 -2.81
C GLN A 84 -25.68 2.89 -1.44
N ALA A 85 -26.39 3.24 -0.36
CA ALA A 85 -25.99 2.84 0.99
C ALA A 85 -26.05 1.31 1.19
N GLU A 86 -27.03 0.64 0.59
CA GLU A 86 -27.10 -0.82 0.58
C GLU A 86 -25.98 -1.44 -0.26
N LEU A 87 -25.65 -0.86 -1.41
CA LEU A 87 -24.56 -1.34 -2.25
C LEU A 87 -23.22 -1.25 -1.53
N ASN A 88 -22.93 -0.12 -0.88
CA ASN A 88 -21.71 0.07 -0.09
C ASN A 88 -21.55 -1.02 0.98
N LEU A 89 -22.64 -1.47 1.61
CA LEU A 89 -22.61 -2.53 2.62
C LEU A 89 -22.56 -3.96 2.05
N GLY A 90 -22.35 -4.13 0.75
CA GLY A 90 -22.33 -5.45 0.11
C GLY A 90 -23.72 -6.11 0.07
N LEU A 91 -24.79 -5.32 -0.03
CA LEU A 91 -26.17 -5.81 -0.13
C LEU A 91 -26.67 -5.67 -1.58
N GLU A 92 -25.94 -6.22 -2.54
CA GLU A 92 -26.11 -5.98 -3.98
C GLU A 92 -27.53 -6.30 -4.44
N SER A 93 -28.12 -7.41 -3.97
CA SER A 93 -29.49 -7.79 -4.34
C SER A 93 -30.54 -6.76 -3.95
N LYS A 94 -30.41 -6.14 -2.76
CA LYS A 94 -31.32 -5.07 -2.30
C LYS A 94 -31.06 -3.77 -3.04
N ALA A 95 -29.78 -3.43 -3.22
CA ALA A 95 -29.37 -2.27 -3.98
C ALA A 95 -29.91 -2.30 -5.42
N ILE A 96 -29.78 -3.44 -6.12
CA ILE A 96 -30.32 -3.64 -7.48
C ILE A 96 -31.84 -3.44 -7.49
N GLN A 97 -32.57 -3.98 -6.51
CA GLN A 97 -34.02 -3.79 -6.39
C GLN A 97 -34.38 -2.31 -6.27
N HIS A 98 -33.73 -1.57 -5.36
CA HIS A 98 -34.01 -0.16 -5.14
C HIS A 98 -33.50 0.73 -6.28
N PHE A 99 -32.36 0.43 -6.92
CA PHE A 99 -31.93 1.13 -8.13
C PHE A 99 -32.90 0.91 -9.29
N THR A 100 -33.44 -0.30 -9.46
CA THR A 100 -34.48 -0.60 -10.46
C THR A 100 -35.75 0.19 -10.20
N GLN A 101 -36.19 0.24 -8.93
CA GLN A 101 -37.35 1.06 -8.52
C GLN A 101 -37.08 2.55 -8.78
N SER A 102 -35.90 3.04 -8.41
CA SER A 102 -35.46 4.42 -8.64
C SER A 102 -35.49 4.78 -10.13
N LEU A 103 -34.98 3.89 -10.98
CA LEU A 103 -35.02 4.06 -12.43
C LEU A 103 -36.47 4.15 -12.96
N SER A 104 -37.37 3.30 -12.47
CA SER A 104 -38.79 3.32 -12.83
C SER A 104 -39.49 4.63 -12.42
N ILE A 105 -39.13 5.19 -11.26
CA ILE A 105 -39.67 6.46 -10.76
C ILE A 105 -39.23 7.61 -11.68
N ILE A 106 -37.94 7.72 -11.99
CA ILE A 106 -37.41 8.88 -12.71
C ILE A 106 -37.72 8.86 -14.21
N GLN A 107 -37.88 7.68 -14.82
CA GLN A 107 -38.28 7.53 -16.22
C GLN A 107 -39.61 8.24 -16.54
N GLN A 108 -40.48 8.41 -15.55
CA GLN A 108 -41.76 9.10 -15.69
C GLN A 108 -41.64 10.63 -15.78
N THR A 109 -40.45 11.19 -15.48
CA THR A 109 -40.23 12.64 -15.35
C THR A 109 -39.60 13.29 -16.58
N GLY A 110 -39.09 12.50 -17.54
CA GLY A 110 -38.44 13.02 -18.74
C GLY A 110 -37.14 13.79 -18.50
N GLN A 111 -36.37 13.47 -17.44
CA GLN A 111 -35.08 14.09 -17.11
C GLN A 111 -33.91 13.19 -17.57
N PRO A 112 -33.32 13.39 -18.77
CA PRO A 112 -32.41 12.41 -19.36
C PRO A 112 -31.11 12.23 -18.58
N SER A 113 -30.52 13.31 -18.05
CA SER A 113 -29.27 13.24 -17.27
C SER A 113 -29.40 12.38 -16.01
N VAL A 114 -30.53 12.50 -15.31
CA VAL A 114 -30.81 11.75 -14.08
C VAL A 114 -31.10 10.28 -14.40
N ILE A 115 -31.80 10.01 -15.50
CA ILE A 115 -32.03 8.66 -15.99
C ILE A 115 -30.69 7.99 -16.32
N VAL A 116 -29.78 8.69 -17.03
CA VAL A 116 -28.44 8.17 -17.36
C VAL A 116 -27.65 7.84 -16.10
N GLY A 117 -27.57 8.76 -15.13
CA GLY A 117 -26.88 8.49 -13.86
C GLY A 117 -27.48 7.31 -13.10
N THR A 118 -28.82 7.21 -13.05
CA THR A 118 -29.48 6.08 -12.36
C THR A 118 -29.18 4.74 -13.04
N GLN A 119 -29.11 4.73 -14.38
CA GLN A 119 -28.73 3.53 -15.14
C GLN A 119 -27.26 3.14 -14.91
N PHE A 120 -26.36 4.12 -14.85
CA PHE A 120 -24.95 3.87 -14.55
C PHE A 120 -24.78 3.17 -13.20
N TYR A 121 -25.37 3.70 -12.12
CA TYR A 121 -25.27 3.08 -10.80
C TYR A 121 -25.94 1.71 -10.71
N LEU A 122 -27.06 1.51 -11.41
CA LEU A 122 -27.67 0.17 -11.52
C LEU A 122 -26.74 -0.82 -12.24
N ALA A 123 -26.01 -0.36 -13.26
CA ALA A 123 -25.00 -1.19 -13.91
C ALA A 123 -23.84 -1.53 -12.98
N VAL A 124 -23.35 -0.55 -12.20
CA VAL A 124 -22.30 -0.76 -11.19
C VAL A 124 -22.76 -1.77 -10.14
N ALA A 125 -24.01 -1.70 -9.66
CA ALA A 125 -24.54 -2.69 -8.73
C ALA A 125 -24.53 -4.12 -9.30
N HIS A 126 -24.85 -4.27 -10.59
CA HIS A 126 -24.74 -5.55 -11.30
C HIS A 126 -23.30 -6.00 -11.54
N MET A 127 -22.36 -5.08 -11.79
CA MET A 127 -20.92 -5.37 -11.86
C MET A 127 -20.42 -5.92 -10.53
N ARG A 128 -20.72 -5.23 -9.41
CA ARG A 128 -20.35 -5.69 -8.07
C ARG A 128 -20.94 -7.05 -7.75
N GLN A 129 -22.21 -7.29 -8.10
CA GLN A 129 -22.80 -8.63 -7.97
C GLN A 129 -22.05 -9.69 -8.78
N ALA A 130 -21.67 -9.38 -10.04
CA ALA A 130 -20.91 -10.30 -10.88
C ALA A 130 -19.58 -10.67 -10.24
N GLU A 131 -18.88 -9.68 -9.69
CA GLU A 131 -17.62 -9.84 -8.99
C GLU A 131 -17.79 -10.65 -7.69
N THR A 132 -18.74 -10.30 -6.82
CA THR A 132 -19.00 -11.06 -5.58
C THR A 132 -19.26 -12.53 -5.91
N GLU A 133 -20.09 -12.81 -6.92
CA GLU A 133 -20.43 -14.18 -7.31
C GLU A 133 -19.25 -14.94 -7.93
N ASN A 134 -18.39 -14.31 -8.73
CA ASN A 134 -17.37 -15.03 -9.51
C ASN A 134 -15.94 -14.89 -8.97
N CYS A 135 -15.59 -13.73 -8.41
CA CYS A 135 -14.22 -13.41 -8.00
C CYS A 135 -14.01 -13.53 -6.49
N CYS A 136 -15.04 -13.26 -5.69
CA CYS A 136 -14.96 -13.41 -4.23
C CYS A 136 -15.42 -14.81 -3.78
N LEU A 137 -16.66 -15.20 -4.10
CA LEU A 137 -17.22 -16.49 -3.67
C LEU A 137 -16.65 -17.70 -4.42
N ARG A 138 -16.00 -17.48 -5.56
CA ARG A 138 -15.36 -18.50 -6.40
C ARG A 138 -13.92 -18.10 -6.73
N HIS A 139 -13.26 -17.50 -5.75
CA HIS A 139 -11.92 -16.96 -5.86
C HIS A 139 -10.92 -17.98 -6.42
N LYS A 140 -10.02 -17.48 -7.26
CA LYS A 140 -8.85 -18.16 -7.82
C LYS A 140 -7.68 -17.18 -7.78
N ALA A 141 -6.46 -17.69 -7.74
CA ALA A 141 -5.24 -16.87 -7.74
C ALA A 141 -5.21 -15.77 -8.83
N ASP A 142 -5.67 -16.10 -10.05
CA ASP A 142 -5.72 -15.16 -11.18
C ASP A 142 -7.03 -14.33 -11.28
N SER A 143 -7.96 -14.47 -10.32
CA SER A 143 -9.23 -13.74 -10.36
C SER A 143 -8.99 -12.23 -10.37
N CYS A 144 -9.66 -11.52 -11.29
CA CYS A 144 -9.54 -10.06 -11.48
C CYS A 144 -8.19 -9.54 -12.01
N ILE A 145 -7.29 -10.40 -12.49
CA ILE A 145 -6.01 -9.97 -13.08
C ILE A 145 -6.12 -9.92 -14.60
N LEU A 146 -5.85 -8.76 -15.19
CA LEU A 146 -5.81 -8.61 -16.65
C LEU A 146 -4.46 -9.09 -17.25
N PRO A 147 -4.46 -9.66 -18.45
CA PRO A 147 -5.62 -10.17 -19.17
C PRO A 147 -6.23 -11.39 -18.45
N LEU A 148 -7.57 -11.47 -18.43
CA LEU A 148 -8.27 -12.57 -17.75
C LEU A 148 -7.93 -13.91 -18.41
N GLN A 149 -7.53 -14.88 -17.59
CA GLN A 149 -7.25 -16.24 -18.03
C GLN A 149 -8.56 -17.01 -18.30
N GLU A 150 -8.56 -17.97 -19.22
CA GLU A 150 -9.78 -18.74 -19.61
C GLU A 150 -10.52 -19.31 -18.39
N HIS A 151 -9.76 -19.80 -17.41
CA HIS A 151 -10.30 -20.40 -16.20
C HIS A 151 -10.88 -19.38 -15.19
N THR A 152 -10.64 -18.08 -15.38
CA THR A 152 -11.17 -16.98 -14.54
C THR A 152 -12.40 -16.30 -15.13
N ILE A 153 -12.75 -16.62 -16.37
CA ILE A 153 -13.97 -16.11 -17.02
C ILE A 153 -15.19 -16.49 -16.19
N HIS A 154 -16.08 -15.52 -15.98
CA HIS A 154 -17.25 -15.65 -15.13
C HIS A 154 -18.16 -16.79 -15.59
N THR A 155 -18.54 -17.62 -14.63
CA THR A 155 -19.51 -18.71 -14.85
C THR A 155 -20.94 -18.24 -14.59
N GLN A 156 -21.12 -17.37 -13.59
CA GLN A 156 -22.38 -16.64 -13.38
C GLN A 156 -22.35 -15.37 -14.22
N LYS A 157 -22.73 -15.51 -15.50
CA LYS A 157 -22.65 -14.42 -16.48
C LYS A 157 -23.79 -13.41 -16.39
N GLU A 158 -24.95 -13.78 -15.85
CA GLU A 158 -26.15 -12.94 -15.92
C GLU A 158 -25.98 -11.56 -15.27
N PRO A 159 -25.35 -11.40 -14.08
CA PRO A 159 -25.09 -10.07 -13.54
C PRO A 159 -24.24 -9.20 -14.49
N ALA A 160 -23.16 -9.73 -15.07
CA ALA A 160 -22.36 -9.01 -16.06
C ALA A 160 -23.17 -8.67 -17.34
N ARG A 161 -24.09 -9.55 -17.78
CA ARG A 161 -25.01 -9.25 -18.89
C ARG A 161 -25.96 -8.10 -18.57
N GLN A 162 -26.46 -8.03 -17.34
CA GLN A 162 -27.30 -6.90 -16.90
C GLN A 162 -26.48 -5.60 -16.89
N ALA A 163 -25.26 -5.63 -16.35
CA ALA A 163 -24.36 -4.49 -16.39
C ALA A 163 -24.14 -3.98 -17.81
N ILE A 164 -23.77 -4.87 -18.75
CA ILE A 164 -23.61 -4.54 -20.18
C ILE A 164 -24.88 -3.86 -20.72
N ARG A 165 -26.07 -4.42 -20.46
CA ARG A 165 -27.33 -3.83 -20.95
C ARG A 165 -27.57 -2.40 -20.45
N TYR A 166 -27.25 -2.11 -19.20
CA TYR A 166 -27.44 -0.76 -18.65
C TYR A 166 -26.33 0.21 -19.07
N LEU A 167 -25.08 -0.25 -19.19
CA LEU A 167 -23.96 0.53 -19.71
C LEU A 167 -24.18 0.92 -21.18
N THR A 168 -24.67 0.00 -22.01
CA THR A 168 -25.08 0.28 -23.38
C THR A 168 -26.11 1.41 -23.43
N LYS A 169 -27.13 1.38 -22.58
CA LYS A 169 -28.14 2.46 -22.53
C LYS A 169 -27.56 3.79 -22.05
N VAL A 170 -26.59 3.77 -21.14
CA VAL A 170 -25.85 4.98 -20.74
C VAL A 170 -25.12 5.59 -21.93
N LEU A 171 -24.50 4.76 -22.77
CA LEU A 171 -23.79 5.21 -23.98
C LEU A 171 -24.74 5.66 -25.10
N GLU A 172 -25.88 5.00 -25.28
CA GLU A 172 -26.91 5.37 -26.26
C GLU A 172 -27.60 6.70 -25.92
N MET A 173 -27.86 6.93 -24.64
CA MET A 173 -28.54 8.13 -24.14
C MET A 173 -27.58 9.27 -23.80
N GLY A 174 -26.33 8.92 -23.51
CA GLY A 174 -25.26 9.85 -23.16
C GLY A 174 -24.64 10.47 -24.41
N GLN A 175 -24.26 11.74 -24.29
CA GLN A 175 -23.29 12.35 -25.20
C GLN A 175 -21.92 12.35 -24.50
N ASN A 176 -20.85 12.57 -25.26
CA ASN A 176 -19.48 12.63 -24.71
C ASN A 176 -19.28 13.71 -23.63
N ASN A 177 -20.17 14.69 -23.52
CA ASN A 177 -20.18 15.69 -22.44
C ASN A 177 -20.87 15.22 -21.14
N ASN A 178 -21.45 14.02 -21.12
CA ASN A 178 -22.05 13.45 -19.93
C ASN A 178 -20.95 12.85 -19.03
N PRO A 179 -20.94 13.15 -17.71
CA PRO A 179 -19.89 12.69 -16.79
C PRO A 179 -19.78 11.16 -16.64
N PHE A 180 -20.80 10.41 -17.07
CA PHE A 180 -20.84 8.95 -17.05
C PHE A 180 -20.45 8.30 -18.37
N TYR A 181 -20.31 9.06 -19.48
CA TYR A 181 -20.09 8.46 -20.81
C TYR A 181 -18.78 7.67 -20.86
N PHE A 182 -17.66 8.29 -20.52
CA PHE A 182 -16.35 7.62 -20.55
C PHE A 182 -16.19 6.57 -19.44
N LYS A 183 -16.80 6.78 -18.27
CA LYS A 183 -16.86 5.75 -17.21
C LYS A 183 -17.61 4.51 -17.69
N ALA A 184 -18.75 4.70 -18.37
CA ALA A 184 -19.52 3.60 -18.92
C ALA A 184 -18.80 2.90 -20.06
N LEU A 185 -18.05 3.66 -20.89
CA LEU A 185 -17.20 3.12 -21.94
C LEU A 185 -16.16 2.15 -21.36
N TRP A 186 -15.46 2.55 -20.30
CA TRP A 186 -14.48 1.70 -19.61
C TRP A 186 -15.13 0.44 -19.05
N LEU A 187 -16.14 0.60 -18.19
CA LEU A 187 -16.81 -0.53 -17.53
C LEU A 187 -17.49 -1.49 -18.51
N LEU A 188 -17.95 -1.00 -19.67
CA LEU A 188 -18.54 -1.85 -20.71
C LEU A 188 -17.49 -2.87 -21.18
N ASN A 189 -16.27 -2.41 -21.47
CA ASN A 189 -15.21 -3.27 -21.98
C ASN A 189 -14.76 -4.29 -20.92
N ILE A 190 -14.59 -3.84 -19.66
CA ILE A 190 -14.32 -4.76 -18.54
C ILE A 190 -15.43 -5.80 -18.40
N ALA A 191 -16.71 -5.40 -18.46
CA ALA A 191 -17.84 -6.32 -18.37
C ALA A 191 -17.81 -7.39 -19.48
N TYR A 192 -17.50 -7.01 -20.73
CA TYR A 192 -17.33 -7.95 -21.84
C TYR A 192 -16.13 -8.88 -21.65
N MET A 193 -15.01 -8.39 -21.11
CA MET A 193 -13.85 -9.23 -20.76
C MET A 193 -14.26 -10.30 -19.74
N THR A 194 -14.99 -9.92 -18.68
CA THR A 194 -15.36 -10.86 -17.60
C THR A 194 -16.16 -12.08 -18.08
N ILE A 195 -16.85 -11.96 -19.22
CA ILE A 195 -17.67 -13.04 -19.79
C ILE A 195 -17.05 -13.69 -21.04
N GLY A 196 -15.82 -13.30 -21.41
CA GLY A 196 -15.06 -13.87 -22.52
C GLY A 196 -15.54 -13.43 -23.91
N GLU A 197 -15.97 -12.18 -24.04
CA GLU A 197 -16.58 -11.64 -25.27
C GLU A 197 -15.95 -10.35 -25.80
N TYR A 198 -14.91 -9.86 -25.10
CA TYR A 198 -14.03 -8.82 -25.59
C TYR A 198 -12.89 -9.44 -26.41
N PRO A 199 -12.47 -8.83 -27.53
CA PRO A 199 -12.99 -7.58 -28.10
C PRO A 199 -14.21 -7.75 -29.03
N GLU A 200 -14.54 -8.97 -29.46
CA GLU A 200 -15.35 -9.24 -30.66
C GLU A 200 -16.80 -8.75 -30.59
N LEU A 201 -17.41 -8.76 -29.39
CA LEU A 201 -18.82 -8.41 -29.21
C LEU A 201 -19.05 -7.02 -28.63
N VAL A 202 -17.99 -6.23 -28.44
CA VAL A 202 -18.12 -4.81 -28.11
C VAL A 202 -18.41 -4.01 -29.39
N PRO A 203 -19.43 -3.14 -29.41
CA PRO A 203 -19.66 -2.24 -30.54
C PRO A 203 -18.42 -1.39 -30.85
N PHE A 204 -18.05 -1.28 -32.13
CA PHE A 204 -16.79 -0.66 -32.57
C PHE A 204 -16.55 0.74 -31.99
N ASP A 205 -17.57 1.62 -31.99
CA ASP A 205 -17.45 2.98 -31.45
C ASP A 205 -17.12 2.99 -29.95
N TRP A 206 -17.55 1.95 -29.22
CA TRP A 206 -17.41 1.83 -27.77
C TRP A 206 -16.30 0.87 -27.33
N GLN A 207 -15.53 0.32 -28.26
CA GLN A 207 -14.46 -0.62 -27.95
C GLN A 207 -13.19 0.11 -27.50
N ILE A 208 -12.69 -0.16 -26.29
CA ILE A 208 -11.32 0.23 -25.91
C ILE A 208 -10.33 -0.59 -26.75
N PRO A 209 -9.26 -0.01 -27.31
CA PRO A 209 -8.31 -0.76 -28.12
C PRO A 209 -7.66 -1.91 -27.34
N THR A 210 -7.44 -3.06 -28.00
CA THR A 210 -6.77 -4.21 -27.37
C THR A 210 -5.35 -3.90 -26.93
N GLN A 211 -4.67 -2.97 -27.60
CA GLN A 211 -3.32 -2.53 -27.26
C GLN A 211 -3.23 -1.88 -25.86
N THR A 212 -4.34 -1.33 -25.35
CA THR A 212 -4.41 -0.79 -23.98
C THR A 212 -4.13 -1.85 -22.92
N PHE A 213 -4.37 -3.13 -23.22
CA PHE A 213 -4.23 -4.24 -22.26
C PHE A 213 -3.05 -5.16 -22.62
N ILE A 214 -2.03 -4.62 -23.28
CA ILE A 214 -0.82 -5.33 -23.68
C ILE A 214 0.37 -4.51 -23.19
N SER A 215 1.27 -5.17 -22.47
CA SER A 215 2.46 -4.52 -21.96
C SER A 215 3.44 -4.08 -23.03
N GLU A 216 4.19 -3.03 -22.72
CA GLU A 216 5.23 -2.49 -23.60
C GLU A 216 6.39 -3.47 -23.73
N GLU A 217 6.63 -4.28 -22.69
CA GLU A 217 7.60 -5.36 -22.67
C GLU A 217 6.97 -6.67 -22.14
N THR A 218 7.49 -7.80 -22.62
CA THR A 218 7.16 -9.13 -22.08
C THR A 218 8.17 -9.53 -21.01
N ILE A 219 7.71 -9.73 -19.78
CA ILE A 219 8.47 -10.35 -18.71
C ILE A 219 7.87 -11.72 -18.34
N PRO A 220 8.59 -12.60 -17.60
CA PRO A 220 7.98 -13.75 -16.96
C PRO A 220 6.78 -13.35 -16.10
N ARG A 221 5.74 -14.17 -16.11
CA ARG A 221 4.54 -13.94 -15.30
C ARG A 221 4.80 -14.37 -13.86
N PHE A 222 4.57 -13.47 -12.92
CA PHE A 222 4.61 -13.74 -11.50
C PHE A 222 3.30 -14.43 -11.09
N GLN A 223 3.40 -15.53 -10.36
CA GLN A 223 2.22 -16.28 -9.94
C GLN A 223 1.73 -15.75 -8.60
N ASN A 224 0.43 -15.48 -8.48
CA ASN A 224 -0.16 -15.20 -7.17
C ASN A 224 -0.25 -16.49 -6.35
N ILE A 225 0.58 -16.63 -5.32
CA ILE A 225 0.65 -17.81 -4.46
C ILE A 225 0.10 -17.56 -3.04
N ALA A 226 -0.53 -16.40 -2.80
CA ALA A 226 -1.08 -16.09 -1.47
C ALA A 226 -2.08 -17.15 -0.96
N PRO A 227 -2.98 -17.74 -1.77
CA PRO A 227 -3.89 -18.78 -1.32
C PRO A 227 -3.17 -20.05 -0.85
N GLU A 228 -2.10 -20.46 -1.53
CA GLU A 228 -1.28 -21.62 -1.18
C GLU A 228 -0.56 -21.42 0.15
N LEU A 229 -0.20 -20.18 0.46
CA LEU A 229 0.52 -19.80 1.68
C LEU A 229 -0.40 -19.44 2.85
N GLY A 230 -1.70 -19.29 2.61
CA GLY A 230 -2.66 -18.80 3.61
C GLY A 230 -2.51 -17.30 3.93
N LEU A 231 -1.98 -16.53 2.98
CA LEU A 231 -1.80 -15.08 3.07
C LEU A 231 -2.95 -14.29 2.41
N ASP A 232 -3.87 -14.97 1.73
CA ASP A 232 -4.99 -14.42 0.96
C ASP A 232 -6.16 -13.92 1.84
N VAL A 233 -5.86 -13.18 2.90
CA VAL A 233 -6.87 -12.65 3.83
C VAL A 233 -7.88 -11.79 3.08
N PHE A 234 -9.17 -12.11 3.25
CA PHE A 234 -10.28 -11.35 2.68
C PHE A 234 -10.67 -10.17 3.58
N ASP A 235 -10.21 -8.96 3.26
CA ASP A 235 -10.39 -7.78 4.09
C ASP A 235 -10.59 -6.48 3.28
N LEU A 236 -10.72 -5.36 3.98
CA LEU A 236 -10.73 -4.00 3.42
C LEU A 236 -9.30 -3.44 3.30
N SER A 237 -9.17 -2.25 2.70
CA SER A 237 -7.91 -1.50 2.61
C SER A 237 -7.16 -1.44 3.93
N GLY A 238 -5.83 -1.54 3.92
CA GLY A 238 -4.98 -1.49 5.10
C GLY A 238 -3.50 -1.42 4.76
N GLY A 239 -2.67 -1.44 5.80
CA GLY A 239 -1.20 -1.40 5.69
C GLY A 239 -0.56 -2.79 5.74
N ALA A 240 0.70 -2.88 5.32
CA ALA A 240 1.53 -4.08 5.42
C ALA A 240 2.99 -3.74 5.75
N VAL A 241 3.65 -4.59 6.53
CA VAL A 241 5.11 -4.54 6.77
C VAL A 241 5.68 -5.94 6.62
N ALA A 242 6.73 -6.06 5.82
CA ALA A 242 7.50 -7.29 5.66
C ALA A 242 8.91 -7.11 6.26
N ASP A 243 9.26 -7.82 7.32
CA ASP A 243 10.60 -7.79 7.91
C ASP A 243 10.88 -9.02 8.81
N ASP A 244 12.13 -9.24 9.20
CA ASP A 244 12.53 -10.34 10.11
C ASP A 244 12.34 -9.94 11.57
N PHE A 245 11.09 -9.92 12.05
CA PHE A 245 10.74 -9.47 13.40
C PHE A 245 11.31 -10.36 14.51
N ASN A 246 11.54 -11.64 14.22
CA ASN A 246 11.96 -12.63 15.22
C ASN A 246 13.47 -12.96 15.16
N ASN A 247 14.22 -12.33 14.25
CA ASN A 247 15.64 -12.50 14.01
C ASN A 247 16.02 -13.96 13.71
N ASP A 248 15.23 -14.64 12.86
CA ASP A 248 15.52 -15.99 12.38
C ASP A 248 16.04 -16.08 10.95
N GLY A 249 16.09 -14.95 10.25
CA GLY A 249 16.58 -14.81 8.89
C GLY A 249 15.49 -14.88 7.82
N PHE A 250 14.24 -15.14 8.18
CA PHE A 250 13.11 -15.19 7.24
C PHE A 250 12.19 -13.99 7.43
N VAL A 251 11.69 -13.46 6.32
CA VAL A 251 10.77 -12.31 6.34
C VAL A 251 9.41 -12.78 6.85
N ASP A 252 8.97 -12.20 7.97
CA ASP A 252 7.62 -12.29 8.50
C ASP A 252 6.75 -11.15 7.89
N LEU A 253 5.43 -11.26 8.01
CA LEU A 253 4.49 -10.28 7.45
C LEU A 253 3.46 -9.84 8.50
N LEU A 254 3.31 -8.53 8.71
CA LEU A 254 2.22 -7.94 9.49
C LEU A 254 1.27 -7.18 8.56
N THR A 255 -0.03 -7.46 8.62
CA THR A 255 -1.05 -6.74 7.86
C THR A 255 -2.11 -6.12 8.77
N SER A 256 -2.74 -5.05 8.28
CA SER A 256 -3.84 -4.37 8.96
C SER A 256 -5.03 -4.19 8.03
N THR A 257 -6.10 -3.61 8.57
CA THR A 257 -7.33 -3.29 7.85
C THR A 257 -7.87 -1.99 8.43
N TRP A 258 -8.36 -1.09 7.60
CA TRP A 258 -8.89 0.18 8.06
C TRP A 258 -10.24 0.01 8.76
N ASP A 259 -10.84 -1.19 8.73
CA ASP A 259 -11.98 -1.57 9.55
C ASP A 259 -11.62 -1.39 11.04
N PRO A 260 -12.21 -0.44 11.77
CA PRO A 260 -11.85 -0.22 13.17
C PRO A 260 -12.26 -1.38 14.10
N SER A 261 -13.00 -2.37 13.58
CA SER A 261 -13.32 -3.63 14.26
C SER A 261 -12.56 -4.84 13.73
N GLY A 262 -11.77 -4.66 12.66
CA GLY A 262 -10.95 -5.71 12.06
C GLY A 262 -9.65 -5.94 12.81
N GLN A 263 -9.25 -7.20 12.96
CA GLN A 263 -8.04 -7.62 13.67
C GLN A 263 -6.82 -7.49 12.76
N ILE A 264 -5.79 -6.76 13.19
CA ILE A 264 -4.47 -6.81 12.53
C ILE A 264 -3.90 -8.22 12.65
N ARG A 265 -3.11 -8.65 11.67
CA ARG A 265 -2.61 -10.02 11.60
C ARG A 265 -1.10 -10.06 11.51
N PHE A 266 -0.50 -11.00 12.22
CA PHE A 266 0.92 -11.30 12.14
C PHE A 266 1.12 -12.72 11.62
N PHE A 267 1.80 -12.84 10.49
CA PHE A 267 2.13 -14.08 9.81
C PHE A 267 3.61 -14.35 9.96
N SER A 268 3.95 -15.41 10.69
CA SER A 268 5.34 -15.85 10.81
C SER A 268 5.69 -16.79 9.66
N ASN A 269 6.87 -16.62 9.09
CA ASN A 269 7.40 -17.50 8.06
C ASN A 269 7.93 -18.79 8.69
N ASN A 270 7.40 -19.94 8.26
CA ASN A 270 7.73 -21.24 8.83
C ASN A 270 9.06 -21.82 8.33
N ARG A 271 9.79 -21.11 7.45
CA ARG A 271 11.07 -21.53 6.85
C ARG A 271 10.98 -22.76 5.94
N ASP A 272 9.76 -23.20 5.65
CA ASP A 272 9.42 -24.20 4.66
C ASP A 272 8.55 -23.59 3.56
N GLY A 273 8.59 -22.25 3.43
CA GLY A 273 7.82 -21.40 2.54
C GLY A 273 6.32 -21.63 2.67
N THR A 274 5.87 -21.69 3.91
CA THR A 274 4.49 -21.53 4.34
C THR A 274 4.47 -20.49 5.47
N PHE A 275 3.30 -19.93 5.77
CA PHE A 275 3.12 -18.98 6.84
C PHE A 275 2.16 -19.50 7.92
N SER A 276 2.27 -18.94 9.12
CA SER A 276 1.32 -19.20 10.20
C SER A 276 0.85 -17.90 10.83
N ASP A 277 -0.46 -17.71 10.91
CA ASP A 277 -1.08 -16.63 11.67
C ASP A 277 -0.79 -16.86 13.17
N GLN A 278 0.11 -16.04 13.72
CA GLN A 278 0.51 -16.08 15.13
C GLN A 278 -0.04 -14.88 15.92
N THR A 279 -1.03 -14.16 15.39
CA THR A 279 -1.58 -12.92 15.98
C THR A 279 -1.89 -13.03 17.47
N GLU A 280 -2.51 -14.13 17.91
CA GLU A 280 -2.81 -14.37 19.32
C GLU A 280 -1.56 -14.66 20.15
N ILE A 281 -0.64 -15.45 19.60
CA ILE A 281 0.60 -15.89 20.27
C ILE A 281 1.51 -14.70 20.55
N VAL A 282 1.62 -13.78 19.60
CA VAL A 282 2.47 -12.59 19.71
C VAL A 282 1.80 -11.44 20.48
N GLY A 283 0.56 -11.62 20.97
CA GLY A 283 -0.12 -10.67 21.85
C GLY A 283 -0.82 -9.50 21.15
N LEU A 284 -1.16 -9.63 19.86
CA LEU A 284 -1.83 -8.57 19.09
C LEU A 284 -3.37 -8.63 19.12
N THR A 285 -3.95 -9.61 19.82
CA THR A 285 -5.41 -9.72 19.96
C THR A 285 -6.01 -8.47 20.60
N GLY A 286 -6.98 -7.86 19.92
CA GLY A 286 -7.64 -6.62 20.38
C GLY A 286 -6.96 -5.34 19.93
N ILE A 287 -5.81 -5.43 19.26
CA ILE A 287 -5.26 -4.34 18.46
C ILE A 287 -5.98 -4.37 17.11
N PHE A 288 -7.01 -3.54 16.98
CA PHE A 288 -7.86 -3.47 15.79
C PHE A 288 -7.50 -2.30 14.88
N GLY A 289 -7.88 -2.40 13.63
CA GLY A 289 -7.80 -1.30 12.68
C GLY A 289 -6.36 -0.94 12.27
N GLY A 290 -6.26 -0.12 11.22
CA GLY A 290 -5.01 0.41 10.69
C GLY A 290 -5.14 0.61 9.19
N LEU A 291 -5.03 1.85 8.71
CA LEU A 291 -4.95 2.09 7.26
C LEU A 291 -3.52 1.90 6.75
N ASN A 292 -2.52 2.17 7.58
CA ASN A 292 -1.10 2.13 7.21
C ASN A 292 -0.26 1.55 8.36
N LEU A 293 0.85 0.92 8.02
CA LEU A 293 1.85 0.34 8.92
C LEU A 293 3.25 0.78 8.50
N VAL A 294 4.13 1.05 9.46
CA VAL A 294 5.55 1.32 9.20
C VAL A 294 6.40 0.82 10.37
N GLN A 295 7.56 0.22 10.09
CA GLN A 295 8.48 -0.29 11.10
C GLN A 295 9.67 0.63 11.39
N ALA A 296 10.19 0.52 12.60
CA ALA A 296 11.43 1.12 13.08
C ALA A 296 11.87 0.43 14.37
N ASP A 297 13.16 0.45 14.70
CA ASP A 297 13.65 0.18 16.06
C ASP A 297 13.70 1.52 16.80
N TYR A 298 12.60 1.89 17.46
CA TYR A 298 12.45 3.26 18.00
C TYR A 298 13.23 3.47 19.32
N ASP A 299 13.57 2.40 20.03
CA ASP A 299 14.31 2.45 21.31
C ASP A 299 15.75 1.90 21.21
N ASN A 300 16.21 1.63 20.00
CA ASN A 300 17.58 1.24 19.64
C ASN A 300 18.03 -0.10 20.27
N ASP A 301 17.08 -0.97 20.62
CA ASP A 301 17.33 -2.23 21.33
C ASP A 301 17.72 -3.40 20.42
N GLY A 302 17.55 -3.25 19.10
CA GLY A 302 17.83 -4.25 18.08
C GLY A 302 16.61 -4.98 17.53
N ASP A 303 15.42 -4.68 18.06
CA ASP A 303 14.19 -5.36 17.71
C ASP A 303 13.28 -4.40 16.93
N LEU A 304 12.79 -4.83 15.76
CA LEU A 304 11.93 -3.96 14.95
C LEU A 304 10.54 -3.85 15.56
N ASP A 305 10.10 -2.61 15.80
CA ASP A 305 8.77 -2.22 16.27
C ASP A 305 7.86 -1.83 15.11
N VAL A 306 6.56 -1.69 15.37
CA VAL A 306 5.58 -1.33 14.34
C VAL A 306 4.68 -0.20 14.78
N LEU A 307 4.55 0.84 13.95
CA LEU A 307 3.56 1.89 14.09
C LEU A 307 2.32 1.57 13.25
N VAL A 308 1.14 1.61 13.88
CA VAL A 308 -0.17 1.44 13.23
C VAL A 308 -0.90 2.77 13.18
N LEU A 309 -1.25 3.21 11.97
CA LEU A 309 -1.89 4.50 11.72
C LEU A 309 -3.39 4.35 11.46
N ARG A 310 -4.22 5.19 12.09
CA ARG A 310 -5.69 5.04 12.09
C ARG A 310 -6.43 6.32 11.78
N GLY A 311 -7.71 6.17 11.46
CA GLY A 311 -8.66 7.28 11.38
C GLY A 311 -8.90 7.76 9.96
N ALA A 312 -7.85 8.04 9.20
CA ALA A 312 -7.94 8.41 7.78
C ALA A 312 -9.11 9.37 7.46
N TRP A 313 -9.98 9.03 6.51
CA TRP A 313 -11.13 9.84 6.10
C TRP A 313 -12.35 9.82 7.03
N LEU A 314 -12.24 9.28 8.25
CA LEU A 314 -13.36 9.27 9.21
C LEU A 314 -13.61 10.66 9.84
N GLY A 315 -12.80 11.67 9.52
CA GLY A 315 -12.95 13.04 10.00
C GLY A 315 -12.95 13.11 11.52
N ALA A 316 -13.89 13.84 12.14
CA ALA A 316 -13.98 13.91 13.60
C ALA A 316 -14.17 12.55 14.29
N ASN A 317 -14.79 11.57 13.60
CA ASN A 317 -14.93 10.19 14.11
C ASN A 317 -13.64 9.39 13.96
N GLY A 318 -12.65 9.90 13.23
CA GLY A 318 -11.35 9.26 13.00
C GLY A 318 -10.27 9.63 13.99
N GLN A 319 -10.59 10.38 15.06
CA GLN A 319 -9.66 10.64 16.17
C GLN A 319 -9.48 9.35 17.00
N HIS A 320 -8.93 8.33 16.36
CA HIS A 320 -8.52 7.07 16.94
C HIS A 320 -7.02 7.19 17.24
N PRO A 321 -6.55 6.76 18.42
CA PRO A 321 -5.12 6.76 18.66
C PRO A 321 -4.41 5.76 17.75
N ASN A 322 -3.27 6.16 17.22
CA ASN A 322 -2.31 5.27 16.57
C ASN A 322 -1.75 4.28 17.61
N SER A 323 -1.09 3.21 17.15
CA SER A 323 -0.41 2.24 18.04
C SER A 323 1.07 2.18 17.75
N LEU A 324 1.93 2.45 18.73
CA LEU A 324 3.34 2.05 18.70
C LEU A 324 3.47 0.69 19.39
N LEU A 325 3.70 -0.36 18.60
CA LEU A 325 3.79 -1.74 19.02
C LEU A 325 5.27 -2.11 19.24
N GLN A 326 5.70 -2.10 20.49
CA GLN A 326 7.06 -2.49 20.84
C GLN A 326 7.24 -4.00 20.74
N ASN A 327 8.24 -4.45 19.98
CA ASN A 327 8.68 -5.83 19.93
C ASN A 327 9.53 -6.15 21.15
N ASN A 328 9.16 -7.19 21.90
CA ASN A 328 9.83 -7.59 23.13
C ASN A 328 10.60 -8.90 22.87
N LEU A 329 11.44 -8.91 21.84
CA LEU A 329 12.10 -10.13 21.39
C LEU A 329 13.00 -10.68 22.50
N GLN A 330 12.79 -11.95 22.82
CA GLN A 330 13.64 -12.67 23.78
C GLN A 330 13.95 -14.05 23.24
N ALA A 331 15.23 -14.30 22.96
CA ALA A 331 15.72 -15.58 22.48
C ALA A 331 14.92 -16.14 21.27
N LYS A 332 14.70 -15.32 20.24
CA LYS A 332 13.93 -15.66 19.01
C LYS A 332 12.43 -15.89 19.22
N THR A 333 11.89 -15.48 20.36
CA THR A 333 10.45 -15.47 20.63
C THR A 333 9.99 -14.03 20.75
N ILE A 334 9.05 -13.61 19.91
CA ILE A 334 8.53 -12.23 19.91
C ILE A 334 7.21 -12.14 20.67
N THR A 335 6.98 -10.97 21.27
CA THR A 335 5.67 -10.51 21.70
C THR A 335 5.58 -9.01 21.48
N PHE A 336 4.41 -8.50 21.13
CA PHE A 336 4.19 -7.07 20.95
C PHE A 336 3.47 -6.45 22.14
N THR A 337 3.93 -5.27 22.54
CA THR A 337 3.30 -4.45 23.57
C THR A 337 2.98 -3.08 23.01
N ASP A 338 1.72 -2.64 23.05
CA ASP A 338 1.38 -1.25 22.74
C ASP A 338 1.87 -0.29 23.84
N VAL A 339 2.85 0.55 23.47
CA VAL A 339 3.51 1.52 24.34
C VAL A 339 3.10 2.97 24.07
N THR A 340 2.12 3.19 23.18
CA THR A 340 1.71 4.50 22.67
C THR A 340 1.54 5.57 23.74
N PHE A 341 0.83 5.26 24.83
CA PHE A 341 0.59 6.24 25.90
C PHE A 341 1.79 6.42 26.82
N SER A 342 2.61 5.39 27.05
CA SER A 342 3.85 5.51 27.83
C SER A 342 4.95 6.24 27.07
N ALA A 343 4.96 6.14 25.74
CA ALA A 343 5.88 6.82 24.83
C ALA A 343 5.48 8.30 24.60
N GLY A 344 4.27 8.71 24.98
CA GLY A 344 3.80 10.10 24.85
C GLY A 344 3.10 10.41 23.52
N LEU A 345 2.78 9.39 22.70
CA LEU A 345 2.14 9.53 21.39
C LEU A 345 0.61 9.48 21.44
N GLY A 346 0.02 8.99 22.54
CA GLY A 346 -1.40 8.63 22.58
C GLY A 346 -2.36 9.73 23.02
N ASP A 347 -1.89 10.79 23.68
CA ASP A 347 -2.78 11.77 24.33
C ASP A 347 -3.37 12.79 23.34
N VAL A 348 -2.60 13.19 22.32
CA VAL A 348 -3.05 14.02 21.20
C VAL A 348 -2.92 13.19 19.94
N HIS A 349 -4.04 12.94 19.27
CA HIS A 349 -4.08 12.12 18.07
C HIS A 349 -5.18 12.63 17.14
N TYR A 350 -4.92 12.50 15.85
CA TYR A 350 -5.78 12.94 14.77
C TYR A 350 -6.05 11.77 13.82
N PRO A 351 -7.00 11.89 12.89
CA PRO A 351 -7.08 10.95 11.79
C PRO A 351 -5.80 11.04 10.96
N THR A 352 -5.13 9.91 10.80
CA THR A 352 -3.80 9.81 10.18
C THR A 352 -3.85 8.88 8.96
N GLN A 353 -3.03 9.16 7.95
CA GLN A 353 -2.85 8.28 6.79
C GLN A 353 -1.42 7.77 6.62
N THR A 354 -0.43 8.56 7.03
CA THR A 354 0.97 8.29 6.71
C THR A 354 1.89 8.77 7.81
N ALA A 355 3.04 8.13 7.94
CA ALA A 355 4.13 8.55 8.81
C ALA A 355 5.44 7.95 8.29
N SER A 356 6.56 8.56 8.65
CA SER A 356 7.87 8.03 8.32
C SER A 356 8.89 8.37 9.39
N TRP A 357 9.91 7.52 9.52
CA TRP A 357 10.96 7.60 10.53
C TRP A 357 12.26 8.14 9.94
N ALA A 358 12.95 9.00 10.67
CA ALA A 358 14.32 9.43 10.38
C ALA A 358 14.99 9.98 11.64
N ASP A 359 16.32 9.96 11.68
CA ASP A 359 17.13 10.67 12.67
C ASP A 359 17.39 12.10 12.15
N TYR A 360 16.45 13.03 12.35
CA TYR A 360 16.49 14.34 11.64
C TYR A 360 17.48 15.32 12.25
N ASP A 361 17.87 15.10 13.52
CA ASP A 361 18.87 15.92 14.23
C ASP A 361 20.22 15.19 14.40
N ASN A 362 20.39 14.03 13.76
CA ASN A 362 21.60 13.22 13.75
C ASN A 362 22.11 12.93 15.18
N ASP A 363 21.20 12.61 16.10
CA ASP A 363 21.53 12.26 17.49
C ASP A 363 21.60 10.73 17.74
N GLY A 364 21.26 9.93 16.72
CA GLY A 364 21.32 8.48 16.73
C GLY A 364 20.01 7.80 17.12
N ASP A 365 18.99 8.57 17.51
CA ASP A 365 17.67 8.06 17.83
C ASP A 365 16.68 8.37 16.68
N LEU A 366 15.78 7.44 16.37
CA LEU A 366 14.79 7.67 15.31
C LEU A 366 13.65 8.57 15.81
N ASP A 367 13.39 9.63 15.07
CA ASP A 367 12.26 10.53 15.21
C ASP A 367 11.13 10.16 14.25
N LEU A 368 9.93 10.68 14.51
CA LEU A 368 8.72 10.31 13.79
C LEU A 368 7.98 11.54 13.28
N TYR A 369 7.75 11.61 11.97
CA TYR A 369 6.84 12.60 11.40
C TYR A 369 5.52 11.94 10.97
N ILE A 370 4.40 12.49 11.42
CA ILE A 370 3.05 11.98 11.16
C ILE A 370 2.27 12.98 10.30
N GLY A 371 1.76 12.48 9.16
CA GLY A 371 0.87 13.19 8.25
C GLY A 371 -0.61 12.93 8.57
N ASN A 372 -1.33 13.99 8.94
CA ASN A 372 -2.70 13.97 9.42
C ASN A 372 -3.71 14.48 8.37
N GLU A 373 -4.98 14.10 8.54
CA GLU A 373 -6.09 14.46 7.65
C GLU A 373 -6.73 15.79 8.06
N CYS A 374 -5.95 16.88 8.08
CA CYS A 374 -6.51 18.20 8.31
C CYS A 374 -7.38 18.62 7.12
N ASN A 375 -8.60 19.11 7.36
CA ASN A 375 -9.49 19.60 6.31
C ASN A 375 -10.53 20.58 6.87
N GLN A 376 -11.41 21.10 6.02
CA GLN A 376 -12.42 22.09 6.43
C GLN A 376 -13.35 21.62 7.55
N LEU A 377 -13.58 20.31 7.69
CA LEU A 377 -14.43 19.72 8.73
C LEU A 377 -13.66 19.41 10.02
N LEU A 378 -12.33 19.34 9.95
CA LEU A 378 -11.42 19.14 11.07
C LEU A 378 -10.17 20.03 10.89
N PRO A 379 -10.29 21.36 11.05
CA PRO A 379 -9.22 22.31 10.72
C PRO A 379 -8.08 22.33 11.75
N ASP A 380 -8.24 21.68 12.90
CA ASP A 380 -7.31 21.68 14.02
C ASP A 380 -6.58 20.33 14.15
N ALA A 381 -6.19 19.73 13.03
CA ALA A 381 -5.50 18.42 12.96
C ALA A 381 -4.15 18.50 12.22
N PRO A 382 -3.21 19.36 12.66
CA PRO A 382 -1.95 19.57 11.96
C PRO A 382 -1.05 18.33 11.96
N ASN A 383 -0.11 18.29 11.03
CA ASN A 383 0.99 17.33 11.05
C ASN A 383 1.87 17.49 12.30
N GLN A 384 2.49 16.39 12.73
CA GLN A 384 3.24 16.33 13.98
C GLN A 384 4.65 15.76 13.74
N LEU A 385 5.65 16.38 14.35
CA LEU A 385 7.04 15.91 14.35
C LEU A 385 7.39 15.56 15.78
N PHE A 386 7.54 14.28 16.05
CA PHE A 386 7.84 13.73 17.35
C PHE A 386 9.33 13.47 17.47
N ARG A 387 10.02 14.33 18.23
CA ARG A 387 11.41 14.11 18.58
C ARG A 387 11.54 13.01 19.63
N ASN A 388 12.39 12.02 19.40
CA ASN A 388 12.76 11.01 20.37
C ASN A 388 13.76 11.57 21.39
N ASN A 389 13.54 11.29 22.68
CA ASN A 389 14.38 11.81 23.75
C ASN A 389 15.50 10.83 24.19
N GLY A 390 15.77 9.79 23.39
CA GLY A 390 16.73 8.72 23.72
C GLY A 390 16.35 7.85 24.91
N ASN A 391 15.06 7.84 25.26
CA ASN A 391 14.53 7.06 26.39
C ASN A 391 13.17 6.40 26.08
N GLY A 392 12.86 6.24 24.79
CA GLY A 392 11.61 5.68 24.29
C GLY A 392 10.40 6.60 24.49
N LYS A 393 10.61 7.91 24.67
CA LYS A 393 9.55 8.91 24.78
C LYS A 393 9.74 10.03 23.78
N PHE A 394 8.62 10.57 23.35
CA PHE A 394 8.57 11.58 22.31
C PHE A 394 8.02 12.91 22.79
N ASN A 395 8.46 13.98 22.12
CA ASN A 395 7.87 15.31 22.23
C ASN A 395 7.50 15.83 20.84
N ASP A 396 6.25 16.30 20.70
CA ASP A 396 5.85 17.01 19.48
C ASP A 396 6.52 18.39 19.42
N VAL A 397 7.37 18.57 18.40
CA VAL A 397 8.15 19.77 18.13
C VAL A 397 7.78 20.43 16.81
N ALA A 398 6.74 19.97 16.09
CA ALA A 398 6.41 20.44 14.73
C ALA A 398 6.32 21.97 14.62
N SER A 399 5.65 22.60 15.59
CA SER A 399 5.45 24.05 15.61
C SER A 399 6.76 24.83 15.75
N ILE A 400 7.68 24.35 16.59
CA ILE A 400 8.97 25.00 16.85
C ILE A 400 9.97 24.70 15.72
N ALA A 401 9.88 23.50 15.15
CA ALA A 401 10.68 23.07 14.01
C ALA A 401 10.25 23.72 12.69
N GLY A 402 9.04 24.29 12.60
CA GLY A 402 8.56 24.98 11.40
C GLY A 402 7.87 24.07 10.37
N VAL A 403 7.48 22.87 10.77
CA VAL A 403 6.91 21.81 9.91
C VAL A 403 5.44 21.51 10.23
N GLN A 404 4.76 22.44 10.89
CA GLN A 404 3.35 22.28 11.24
C GLN A 404 2.46 22.56 10.03
N ASP A 405 2.24 21.55 9.20
CA ASP A 405 1.34 21.61 8.03
C ASP A 405 -0.13 21.33 8.43
N TYR A 406 -1.07 21.96 7.75
CA TYR A 406 -2.51 21.83 7.93
C TYR A 406 -3.21 21.33 6.65
N GLY A 407 -2.46 20.80 5.69
CA GLY A 407 -2.99 20.15 4.49
C GLY A 407 -3.54 18.73 4.76
N PRO A 408 -4.39 18.18 3.88
CA PRO A 408 -4.85 16.80 3.95
C PRO A 408 -3.73 15.84 3.48
N THR A 409 -2.78 15.53 4.35
CA THR A 409 -1.55 14.80 4.00
C THR A 409 -1.79 13.34 3.61
N LYS A 410 -1.09 12.88 2.56
CA LYS A 410 -1.16 11.53 1.99
C LYS A 410 0.16 10.79 1.93
N ALA A 411 1.29 11.52 1.83
CA ALA A 411 2.62 10.94 1.97
C ALA A 411 3.55 11.87 2.75
N VAL A 412 4.44 11.27 3.53
CA VAL A 412 5.55 11.90 4.25
C VAL A 412 6.77 11.06 3.96
N ILE A 413 7.80 11.66 3.35
CA ILE A 413 9.03 10.95 3.01
C ILE A 413 10.24 11.76 3.43
N TRP A 414 11.21 11.08 4.01
CA TRP A 414 12.52 11.63 4.34
C TRP A 414 13.52 11.38 3.21
N GLY A 415 14.37 12.37 2.93
CA GLY A 415 15.48 12.23 1.99
C GLY A 415 16.45 13.39 2.14
N ASP A 416 17.75 13.13 2.06
CA ASP A 416 18.76 14.19 1.95
C ASP A 416 18.95 14.51 0.47
N TYR A 417 18.11 15.40 -0.07
CA TYR A 417 18.07 15.67 -1.51
C TYR A 417 19.22 16.55 -2.00
N ASN A 418 19.93 17.21 -1.08
CA ASN A 418 20.99 18.17 -1.39
C ASN A 418 22.40 17.70 -0.94
N HIS A 419 22.49 16.50 -0.36
CA HIS A 419 23.69 15.86 0.16
C HIS A 419 24.39 16.61 1.31
N ASP A 420 23.65 17.35 2.12
CA ASP A 420 24.20 18.09 3.26
C ASP A 420 24.28 17.28 4.58
N SER A 421 23.86 16.01 4.52
CA SER A 421 23.79 15.05 5.62
C SER A 421 22.66 15.27 6.62
N TRP A 422 21.71 16.16 6.34
CA TRP A 422 20.52 16.38 7.14
C TRP A 422 19.28 15.90 6.38
N PRO A 423 18.53 14.91 6.90
CA PRO A 423 17.30 14.48 6.23
C PRO A 423 16.28 15.62 6.10
N ASP A 424 15.79 15.85 4.89
CA ASP A 424 14.69 16.76 4.55
C ASP A 424 13.35 16.01 4.47
N ILE A 425 12.22 16.73 4.47
CA ILE A 425 10.88 16.12 4.43
C ILE A 425 10.11 16.59 3.20
N TYR A 426 9.65 15.66 2.37
CA TYR A 426 8.60 15.93 1.38
C TYR A 426 7.22 15.53 1.90
N VAL A 427 6.24 16.41 1.75
CA VAL A 427 4.84 16.19 2.16
C VAL A 427 3.93 16.33 0.95
N SER A 428 3.23 15.25 0.62
CA SER A 428 2.18 15.22 -0.42
C SER A 428 0.82 15.47 0.23
N ASN A 429 0.05 16.42 -0.33
CA ASN A 429 -1.26 16.83 0.16
C ASN A 429 -2.34 16.64 -0.93
N LEU A 430 -3.51 16.17 -0.51
CA LEU A 430 -4.66 16.02 -1.40
C LEU A 430 -5.60 17.22 -1.29
N GLY A 431 -5.77 17.95 -2.38
CA GLY A 431 -6.52 19.20 -2.48
C GLY A 431 -5.77 20.45 -1.96
N ASP A 432 -4.45 20.39 -1.79
CA ASP A 432 -3.59 21.50 -1.33
C ASP A 432 -2.19 21.35 -1.94
N ALA A 433 -1.36 22.41 -1.88
CA ALA A 433 0.01 22.37 -2.37
C ALA A 433 0.89 21.45 -1.51
N ASN A 434 1.86 20.78 -2.15
CA ASN A 434 2.88 19.99 -1.46
C ASN A 434 3.92 20.87 -0.76
N ARG A 435 4.70 20.26 0.13
CA ARG A 435 5.78 20.92 0.89
C ARG A 435 7.08 20.15 0.70
N LEU A 436 8.20 20.88 0.71
CA LEU A 436 9.54 20.30 0.80
C LEU A 436 10.27 21.08 1.88
N TYR A 437 10.25 20.54 3.09
CA TYR A 437 10.88 21.12 4.26
C TYR A 437 12.36 20.80 4.26
N HIS A 438 13.16 21.80 3.90
CA HIS A 438 14.60 21.73 3.95
C HIS A 438 15.11 21.83 5.39
N ASN A 439 15.95 20.90 5.84
CA ASN A 439 16.48 20.85 7.19
C ASN A 439 17.68 21.77 7.35
N ASN A 440 17.60 22.75 8.26
CA ASN A 440 18.68 23.73 8.46
C ASN A 440 19.85 23.22 9.33
N GLY A 441 19.81 21.95 9.76
CA GLY A 441 20.83 21.34 10.63
C GLY A 441 20.88 21.90 12.06
N ASN A 442 19.83 22.61 12.48
CA ASN A 442 19.71 23.22 13.81
C ASN A 442 18.38 22.85 14.50
N GLY A 443 17.69 21.82 13.99
CA GLY A 443 16.38 21.38 14.47
C GLY A 443 15.19 22.20 13.95
N THR A 444 15.40 23.02 12.92
CA THR A 444 14.33 23.78 12.24
C THR A 444 14.39 23.56 10.74
N PHE A 445 13.26 23.81 10.08
CA PHE A 445 13.10 23.60 8.64
C PHE A 445 12.53 24.84 7.95
N GLU A 446 12.75 24.93 6.64
CA GLU A 446 12.17 25.92 5.75
C GLU A 446 11.45 25.23 4.58
N ASP A 447 10.21 25.61 4.27
CA ASP A 447 9.52 25.09 3.08
C ASP A 447 10.08 25.73 1.81
N ARG A 448 10.70 24.91 0.96
CA ARG A 448 11.32 25.29 -0.31
C ARG A 448 10.63 24.68 -1.53
N ALA A 449 9.48 24.02 -1.39
CA ALA A 449 8.82 23.37 -2.54
C ALA A 449 8.55 24.34 -3.69
N GLY A 450 8.09 25.56 -3.38
CA GLY A 450 7.80 26.58 -4.39
C GLY A 450 9.06 27.12 -5.09
N GLU A 451 10.17 27.24 -4.35
CA GLU A 451 11.45 27.65 -4.93
C GLU A 451 12.02 26.57 -5.85
N LEU A 452 11.96 25.31 -5.41
CA LEU A 452 12.54 24.16 -6.09
C LEU A 452 11.65 23.58 -7.20
N GLY A 453 10.43 24.13 -7.39
CA GLY A 453 9.52 23.72 -8.46
C GLY A 453 8.81 22.38 -8.23
N VAL A 454 8.78 21.89 -6.98
CA VAL A 454 8.26 20.56 -6.62
C VAL A 454 6.94 20.62 -5.82
N MET A 455 6.24 21.77 -5.83
CA MET A 455 4.88 21.85 -5.24
C MET A 455 3.88 20.91 -5.95
N GLY A 456 4.16 20.53 -7.19
CA GLY A 456 3.30 19.65 -7.97
C GLY A 456 1.93 20.24 -8.29
N TYR A 457 0.99 19.35 -8.61
CA TYR A 457 -0.45 19.67 -8.69
C TYR A 457 -1.12 19.46 -7.32
N GLU A 458 -2.30 20.04 -7.10
CA GLU A 458 -2.98 19.99 -5.80
C GLU A 458 -3.64 18.63 -5.48
N GLU A 459 -3.66 17.65 -6.39
CA GLU A 459 -4.33 16.35 -6.20
C GLU A 459 -3.31 15.22 -6.18
N THR A 460 -2.41 15.16 -5.20
CA THR A 460 -1.37 14.11 -5.11
C THR A 460 -1.58 13.16 -3.93
N PHE A 461 -1.01 11.96 -4.03
CA PHE A 461 -1.16 10.93 -2.99
C PHE A 461 0.19 10.31 -2.62
N PRO A 462 0.65 9.16 -3.16
CA PRO A 462 1.95 8.66 -2.78
C PRO A 462 3.08 9.49 -3.40
N ALA A 463 4.20 9.57 -2.70
CA ALA A 463 5.45 10.13 -3.18
C ALA A 463 6.62 9.37 -2.55
N TRP A 464 7.82 9.45 -3.12
CA TRP A 464 9.05 8.93 -2.52
C TRP A 464 10.32 9.52 -3.12
N PHE A 465 11.41 9.42 -2.35
CA PHE A 465 12.78 9.65 -2.81
C PHE A 465 13.46 8.33 -3.17
N TRP A 466 14.23 8.32 -4.24
CA TRP A 466 15.11 7.21 -4.64
C TRP A 466 16.23 7.72 -5.56
N ASP A 467 17.09 6.84 -6.04
CA ASP A 467 18.01 7.16 -7.14
C ASP A 467 17.56 6.36 -8.38
N VAL A 468 16.90 7.02 -9.32
CA VAL A 468 16.20 6.35 -10.43
C VAL A 468 17.18 5.87 -11.51
N ASN A 469 18.34 6.52 -11.61
CA ASN A 469 19.28 6.35 -12.71
C ASN A 469 20.68 5.89 -12.25
N ASN A 470 20.85 5.64 -10.95
CA ASN A 470 22.11 5.30 -10.29
C ASN A 470 23.20 6.37 -10.47
N ASP A 471 22.86 7.65 -10.40
CA ASP A 471 23.83 8.76 -10.44
C ASP A 471 24.34 9.21 -9.06
N GLY A 472 23.74 8.67 -7.99
CA GLY A 472 24.07 8.93 -6.60
C GLY A 472 23.27 10.08 -5.98
N ILE A 473 22.33 10.68 -6.71
CA ILE A 473 21.49 11.80 -6.28
C ILE A 473 20.04 11.32 -6.09
N LEU A 474 19.35 11.86 -5.09
CA LEU A 474 17.95 11.53 -4.88
C LEU A 474 17.02 12.29 -5.85
N ASP A 475 16.18 11.53 -6.55
CA ASP A 475 15.05 11.97 -7.35
C ASP A 475 13.76 11.83 -6.56
N LEU A 476 12.75 12.62 -6.93
CA LEU A 476 11.45 12.66 -6.28
C LEU A 476 10.35 12.22 -7.26
N TYR A 477 9.63 11.15 -6.91
CA TYR A 477 8.40 10.75 -7.59
C TYR A 477 7.18 11.22 -6.79
N VAL A 478 6.18 11.78 -7.47
CA VAL A 478 4.92 12.24 -6.88
C VAL A 478 3.77 11.78 -7.77
N ALA A 479 2.89 10.92 -7.25
CA ALA A 479 1.75 10.46 -8.02
C ALA A 479 0.54 11.39 -7.88
N SER A 480 -0.12 11.64 -9.00
CA SER A 480 -1.47 12.22 -9.03
C SER A 480 -2.50 11.25 -8.45
N TYR A 481 -3.57 11.80 -7.89
CA TYR A 481 -4.71 11.10 -7.35
C TYR A 481 -6.05 11.56 -7.95
N ILE A 482 -6.05 11.93 -9.23
CA ILE A 482 -7.30 12.12 -9.98
C ILE A 482 -7.82 10.76 -10.47
N ALA A 483 -8.41 10.01 -9.55
CA ALA A 483 -8.91 8.65 -9.79
C ALA A 483 -10.30 8.65 -10.47
N ASP A 484 -10.33 8.83 -11.78
CA ASP A 484 -11.53 8.71 -12.62
C ASP A 484 -11.30 7.77 -13.81
N ILE A 485 -11.98 6.63 -13.82
CA ILE A 485 -11.91 5.67 -14.94
C ILE A 485 -12.35 6.24 -16.30
N GLY A 486 -13.07 7.37 -16.31
CA GLY A 486 -13.36 8.11 -17.52
C GLY A 486 -12.12 8.75 -18.15
N ILE A 487 -11.13 9.15 -17.34
CA ILE A 487 -9.85 9.67 -17.82
C ILE A 487 -9.04 8.53 -18.46
N LEU A 488 -8.99 7.35 -17.82
CA LEU A 488 -8.38 6.14 -18.41
C LEU A 488 -8.99 5.80 -19.76
N ALA A 489 -10.32 5.84 -19.87
CA ALA A 489 -11.02 5.54 -21.11
C ALA A 489 -10.71 6.57 -22.22
N ALA A 490 -10.57 7.84 -21.85
CA ALA A 490 -10.22 8.91 -22.77
C ALA A 490 -8.76 8.77 -23.24
N ASP A 491 -7.84 8.49 -22.31
CA ASP A 491 -6.42 8.26 -22.59
C ASP A 491 -6.23 7.05 -23.52
N ALA A 492 -6.86 5.92 -23.20
CA ALA A 492 -6.87 4.71 -24.02
C ALA A 492 -7.47 4.91 -25.43
N LYS A 493 -8.28 5.96 -25.62
CA LYS A 493 -8.84 6.37 -26.91
C LYS A 493 -7.99 7.44 -27.61
N ASN A 494 -6.80 7.75 -27.13
CA ASN A 494 -5.90 8.80 -27.61
C ASN A 494 -6.54 10.20 -27.59
N LEU A 495 -7.41 10.46 -26.61
CA LEU A 495 -7.96 11.80 -26.37
C LEU A 495 -7.11 12.60 -25.38
N GLY A 496 -6.13 11.94 -24.73
CA GLY A 496 -5.23 12.48 -23.72
C GLY A 496 -5.87 12.53 -22.33
N ALA A 497 -5.01 12.66 -21.33
CA ALA A 497 -5.38 12.95 -19.94
C ALA A 497 -5.08 14.42 -19.62
N PRO A 498 -5.82 15.03 -18.68
CA PRO A 498 -5.45 16.34 -18.15
C PRO A 498 -4.12 16.23 -17.39
N ALA A 499 -3.31 17.29 -17.43
CA ALA A 499 -1.94 17.25 -16.90
C ALA A 499 -1.92 16.99 -15.39
N GLU A 500 -2.91 17.52 -14.66
CA GLU A 500 -3.13 17.29 -13.24
C GLU A 500 -3.46 15.84 -12.89
N ALA A 501 -3.84 15.00 -13.86
CA ALA A 501 -4.08 13.58 -13.65
C ALA A 501 -2.82 12.71 -13.84
N LEU A 502 -1.69 13.30 -14.27
CA LEU A 502 -0.44 12.60 -14.53
C LEU A 502 0.49 12.67 -13.31
N PRO A 503 1.34 11.64 -13.08
CA PRO A 503 2.37 11.71 -12.06
C PRO A 503 3.47 12.71 -12.46
N GLN A 504 4.37 12.96 -11.52
CA GLN A 504 5.54 13.81 -11.69
C GLN A 504 6.79 13.05 -11.24
N LEU A 505 7.80 12.97 -12.09
CA LEU A 505 9.13 12.50 -11.74
C LEU A 505 10.11 13.66 -11.88
N TYR A 506 10.70 14.05 -10.76
CA TYR A 506 11.66 15.14 -10.64
C TYR A 506 13.06 14.56 -10.42
N GLN A 507 13.94 14.68 -11.41
CA GLN A 507 15.33 14.27 -11.28
C GLN A 507 16.10 15.27 -10.44
N GLY A 508 16.83 14.81 -9.43
CA GLY A 508 17.70 15.63 -8.60
C GLY A 508 18.95 16.09 -9.34
N THR A 509 19.62 17.12 -8.80
CA THR A 509 20.89 17.64 -9.33
C THR A 509 21.89 17.86 -8.20
N ASP A 510 23.18 17.84 -8.51
CA ASP A 510 24.27 18.11 -7.55
C ASP A 510 24.13 19.44 -6.79
N SER A 511 23.37 20.38 -7.35
CA SER A 511 23.10 21.68 -6.74
C SER A 511 21.89 21.71 -5.79
N GLY A 512 21.24 20.57 -5.55
CA GLY A 512 20.02 20.47 -4.75
C GLY A 512 18.78 21.06 -5.47
N TRP A 513 18.76 21.04 -6.80
CA TRP A 513 17.60 21.42 -7.61
C TRP A 513 16.98 20.20 -8.28
N PHE A 514 15.77 20.37 -8.80
CA PHE A 514 15.02 19.34 -9.50
C PHE A 514 14.70 19.72 -10.95
N GLU A 515 14.71 18.74 -11.84
CA GLU A 515 14.25 18.84 -13.23
C GLU A 515 13.08 17.87 -13.47
N ASP A 516 11.96 18.35 -14.03
CA ASP A 516 10.84 17.47 -14.39
C ASP A 516 11.19 16.63 -15.62
N VAL A 517 11.34 15.32 -15.41
CA VAL A 517 11.72 14.33 -16.42
C VAL A 517 10.60 13.33 -16.72
N THR A 518 9.36 13.63 -16.32
CA THR A 518 8.21 12.73 -16.43
C THR A 518 8.00 12.17 -17.84
N ASP A 519 8.08 13.03 -18.86
CA ASP A 519 7.94 12.64 -20.27
C ASP A 519 9.14 11.80 -20.75
N GLN A 520 10.36 12.22 -20.39
CA GLN A 520 11.59 11.48 -20.73
C GLN A 520 11.54 10.05 -20.20
N PHE A 521 10.97 9.85 -19.01
CA PHE A 521 10.84 8.54 -18.38
C PHE A 521 9.59 7.75 -18.80
N HIS A 522 8.78 8.27 -19.74
CA HIS A 522 7.58 7.64 -20.26
C HIS A 522 6.45 7.44 -19.22
N LEU A 523 6.28 8.41 -18.31
CA LEU A 523 5.31 8.34 -17.22
C LEU A 523 4.06 9.21 -17.44
N LEU A 524 3.78 9.66 -18.66
CA LEU A 524 2.61 10.48 -18.99
C LEU A 524 1.31 9.67 -19.14
N HIS A 525 1.01 8.82 -18.16
CA HIS A 525 -0.21 8.02 -18.09
C HIS A 525 -0.95 8.20 -16.76
N PRO A 526 -2.29 8.29 -16.78
CA PRO A 526 -3.08 8.37 -15.55
C PRO A 526 -3.13 7.01 -14.85
N THR A 527 -2.58 6.92 -13.63
CA THR A 527 -2.54 5.69 -12.82
C THR A 527 -3.26 5.81 -11.48
N ALA A 528 -3.34 7.02 -10.92
CA ALA A 528 -4.07 7.36 -9.69
C ALA A 528 -3.90 6.40 -8.49
N PRO A 529 -2.66 6.03 -8.11
CA PRO A 529 -2.42 5.09 -7.02
C PRO A 529 -2.78 5.69 -5.65
N MET A 530 -3.19 4.80 -4.74
CA MET A 530 -3.12 5.07 -3.30
C MET A 530 -1.95 4.31 -2.69
N GLY A 531 -1.81 3.03 -3.07
CA GLY A 531 -0.75 2.15 -2.63
C GLY A 531 0.43 2.16 -3.57
N SER A 532 1.64 2.16 -3.04
CA SER A 532 2.83 2.07 -3.88
C SER A 532 4.08 1.76 -3.12
N ASN A 533 4.97 1.01 -3.75
CA ASN A 533 6.34 0.83 -3.29
C ASN A 533 7.25 0.52 -4.48
N PHE A 534 8.56 0.47 -4.23
CA PHE A 534 9.59 0.21 -5.22
C PHE A 534 10.55 -0.90 -4.76
N GLY A 535 11.20 -1.55 -5.72
CA GLY A 535 12.11 -2.67 -5.52
C GLY A 535 12.85 -3.00 -6.82
N ASP A 536 13.82 -3.91 -6.79
CA ASP A 536 14.63 -4.33 -7.93
C ASP A 536 14.25 -5.78 -8.27
N PHE A 537 13.10 -5.96 -8.93
CA PHE A 537 12.50 -7.30 -9.03
C PHE A 537 13.26 -8.20 -10.00
N ASP A 538 13.97 -7.63 -10.97
CA ASP A 538 14.76 -8.39 -11.93
C ASP A 538 16.25 -8.47 -11.57
N ASN A 539 16.65 -7.91 -10.43
CA ASN A 539 18.01 -7.85 -9.92
C ASN A 539 19.00 -7.19 -10.90
N ASP A 540 18.52 -6.30 -11.78
CA ASP A 540 19.37 -5.58 -12.71
C ASP A 540 20.08 -4.38 -12.07
N GLY A 541 19.74 -3.99 -10.84
CA GLY A 541 20.37 -2.89 -10.10
C GLY A 541 19.66 -1.55 -10.24
N PHE A 542 18.59 -1.45 -11.04
CA PHE A 542 17.72 -0.28 -11.13
C PHE A 542 16.42 -0.55 -10.39
N LEU A 543 15.84 0.48 -9.75
CA LEU A 543 14.59 0.33 -9.01
C LEU A 543 13.38 0.42 -9.94
N ASP A 544 12.54 -0.60 -9.89
CA ASP A 544 11.20 -0.73 -10.43
C ASP A 544 10.15 -0.29 -9.42
N PHE A 545 8.88 -0.18 -9.83
CA PHE A 545 7.82 0.16 -8.88
C PHE A 545 6.45 -0.39 -9.26
N TYR A 546 5.62 -0.57 -8.23
CA TYR A 546 4.25 -1.06 -8.34
C TYR A 546 3.27 -0.07 -7.70
N LEU A 547 2.16 0.15 -8.40
CA LEU A 547 1.13 1.14 -8.11
C LEU A 547 -0.22 0.45 -7.89
N GLY A 548 -0.65 0.37 -6.64
CA GLY A 548 -1.95 -0.12 -6.20
C GLY A 548 -3.04 0.96 -6.21
N THR A 549 -4.25 0.58 -6.63
CA THR A 549 -5.40 1.49 -6.75
C THR A 549 -6.24 1.52 -5.46
N GLY A 550 -6.91 2.63 -5.13
CA GLY A 550 -7.64 2.68 -3.83
C GLY A 550 -8.88 3.54 -3.76
N ASN A 551 -9.34 4.14 -4.87
CA ASN A 551 -10.46 5.08 -4.81
C ASN A 551 -11.75 4.49 -4.22
N PRO A 552 -12.42 5.16 -3.25
CA PRO A 552 -13.60 4.59 -2.57
C PRO A 552 -14.80 4.31 -3.49
N ASP A 553 -14.93 4.97 -4.64
CA ASP A 553 -16.06 4.77 -5.52
C ASP A 553 -16.07 3.35 -6.09
N LEU A 554 -17.22 2.65 -5.97
CA LEU A 554 -17.37 1.24 -6.39
C LEU A 554 -17.31 1.03 -7.90
N TRP A 555 -17.36 2.12 -8.69
CA TRP A 555 -17.19 2.05 -10.14
C TRP A 555 -15.75 2.25 -10.59
N ASN A 556 -14.83 2.65 -9.72
CA ASN A 556 -13.42 2.83 -10.05
C ASN A 556 -12.71 1.47 -10.06
N ILE A 557 -13.07 0.66 -11.07
CA ILE A 557 -12.48 -0.64 -11.38
C ILE A 557 -11.40 -0.39 -12.42
N MET A 558 -10.15 -0.31 -12.01
CA MET A 558 -8.99 -0.03 -12.86
C MET A 558 -7.79 -0.89 -12.43
N PRO A 559 -6.86 -1.20 -13.35
CA PRO A 559 -5.73 -2.06 -13.04
C PRO A 559 -4.71 -1.34 -12.16
N SER A 560 -4.15 -2.06 -11.18
CA SER A 560 -2.84 -1.75 -10.60
C SER A 560 -1.75 -1.85 -11.68
N MET A 561 -0.66 -1.09 -11.52
CA MET A 561 0.36 -0.92 -12.57
C MET A 561 1.78 -1.21 -12.07
N MET A 562 2.53 -2.06 -12.78
CA MET A 562 3.94 -2.38 -12.55
C MET A 562 4.79 -1.76 -13.67
N TYR A 563 5.85 -1.06 -13.28
CA TYR A 563 6.79 -0.38 -14.17
C TYR A 563 8.20 -0.89 -13.95
N ARG A 564 8.82 -1.38 -15.02
CA ARG A 564 10.21 -1.84 -15.03
C ARG A 564 11.15 -0.74 -15.49
N ASN A 565 12.20 -0.45 -14.73
CA ASN A 565 13.21 0.53 -15.08
C ASN A 565 14.11 0.01 -16.21
N GLN A 566 14.34 0.83 -17.23
CA GLN A 566 15.13 0.47 -18.40
C GLN A 566 16.52 1.10 -18.32
N GLY A 567 17.28 0.66 -17.34
CA GLY A 567 18.67 1.08 -17.16
C GLY A 567 18.85 2.55 -16.77
N GLY A 568 17.90 3.13 -16.05
CA GLY A 568 17.97 4.51 -15.56
C GLY A 568 17.57 5.59 -16.58
N ASN A 569 16.94 5.20 -17.69
CA ASN A 569 16.61 6.13 -18.78
C ASN A 569 15.11 6.38 -18.94
N LYS A 570 14.30 5.36 -18.69
CA LYS A 570 12.83 5.35 -18.83
C LYS A 570 12.23 4.14 -18.13
N PHE A 571 10.91 4.11 -18.00
CA PHE A 571 10.18 2.93 -17.58
C PHE A 571 9.47 2.23 -18.74
N SER A 572 9.27 0.93 -18.61
CA SER A 572 8.36 0.13 -19.43
C SER A 572 7.20 -0.35 -18.57
N GLU A 573 5.97 -0.21 -19.04
CA GLU A 573 4.81 -0.85 -18.42
C GLU A 573 4.87 -2.38 -18.64
N VAL A 574 4.72 -3.16 -17.56
CA VAL A 574 4.83 -4.63 -17.58
C VAL A 574 3.70 -5.35 -16.84
N SER A 575 2.62 -4.65 -16.46
CA SER A 575 1.58 -5.19 -15.57
C SER A 575 0.80 -6.34 -16.20
N TYR A 576 0.49 -6.25 -17.50
CA TYR A 576 -0.29 -7.28 -18.19
C TYR A 576 0.52 -8.55 -18.46
N SER A 577 1.80 -8.41 -18.86
CA SER A 577 2.68 -9.55 -19.11
C SER A 577 3.13 -10.22 -17.81
N GLY A 578 3.50 -9.40 -16.81
CA GLY A 578 3.92 -9.85 -15.48
C GLY A 578 2.80 -10.41 -14.60
N GLY A 579 1.53 -10.09 -14.89
CA GLY A 579 0.39 -10.55 -14.09
C GLY A 579 0.03 -9.67 -12.90
N PHE A 580 0.40 -8.39 -12.94
CA PHE A 580 0.15 -7.40 -11.89
C PHE A 580 -1.08 -6.53 -12.14
N ALA A 581 -1.72 -6.58 -13.32
CA ALA A 581 -2.85 -5.72 -13.68
C ALA A 581 -4.15 -6.09 -12.96
N HIS A 582 -4.16 -6.02 -11.63
CA HIS A 582 -5.25 -6.41 -10.76
C HIS A 582 -6.35 -5.34 -10.74
N LEU A 583 -7.60 -5.73 -11.00
CA LEU A 583 -8.74 -4.79 -11.10
C LEU A 583 -9.37 -4.39 -9.77
N GLN A 584 -9.03 -5.11 -8.69
CA GLN A 584 -9.44 -4.73 -7.34
C GLN A 584 -8.47 -3.73 -6.74
N LYS A 585 -8.97 -3.02 -5.73
CA LYS A 585 -8.21 -2.03 -4.99
C LYS A 585 -7.13 -2.71 -4.14
N GLY A 586 -5.93 -2.13 -4.11
CA GLY A 586 -4.79 -2.56 -3.34
C GLY A 586 -4.02 -1.37 -2.78
N HIS A 587 -3.64 -1.45 -1.50
CA HIS A 587 -3.15 -0.31 -0.71
C HIS A 587 -1.72 -0.50 -0.25
N ALA A 588 -1.34 -1.62 0.35
CA ALA A 588 0.02 -1.78 0.86
C ALA A 588 0.84 -2.70 -0.03
N VAL A 589 1.95 -2.20 -0.57
CA VAL A 589 2.88 -2.97 -1.41
C VAL A 589 4.19 -3.22 -0.66
N CYS A 590 4.65 -4.48 -0.64
CA CYS A 590 5.96 -4.86 -0.09
C CYS A 590 6.75 -5.65 -1.15
N PHE A 591 7.96 -5.20 -1.47
CA PHE A 591 8.97 -5.95 -2.19
C PHE A 591 9.88 -6.65 -1.19
N ALA A 592 9.87 -7.98 -1.18
CA ALA A 592 10.66 -8.77 -0.25
C ALA A 592 11.03 -10.13 -0.82
N ASP A 593 12.22 -10.58 -0.48
CA ASP A 593 12.71 -11.94 -0.72
C ASP A 593 12.18 -12.84 0.41
N PHE A 594 10.98 -13.42 0.23
CA PHE A 594 10.27 -14.17 1.29
C PHE A 594 10.79 -15.61 1.47
N ASP A 595 11.40 -16.20 0.45
CA ASP A 595 11.94 -17.56 0.48
C ASP A 595 13.48 -17.63 0.45
N ASN A 596 14.14 -16.47 0.50
CA ASN A 596 15.58 -16.27 0.60
C ASN A 596 16.38 -16.78 -0.62
N ASP A 597 15.79 -16.80 -1.82
CA ASP A 597 16.49 -17.12 -3.08
C ASP A 597 17.16 -15.89 -3.72
N GLY A 598 16.80 -14.71 -3.23
CA GLY A 598 17.39 -13.42 -3.54
C GLY A 598 16.77 -12.69 -4.72
N ASP A 599 15.64 -13.16 -5.22
CA ASP A 599 14.71 -12.31 -5.95
C ASP A 599 13.60 -11.77 -5.06
N GLN A 600 13.09 -10.59 -5.40
CA GLN A 600 12.05 -9.94 -4.61
C GLN A 600 10.69 -10.36 -5.16
N ASP A 601 9.89 -11.00 -4.32
CA ASP A 601 8.45 -11.16 -4.52
C ASP A 601 7.72 -9.84 -4.24
N VAL A 602 6.46 -9.76 -4.67
CA VAL A 602 5.62 -8.59 -4.44
C VAL A 602 4.34 -8.98 -3.70
N PHE A 603 4.22 -8.56 -2.44
CA PHE A 603 2.99 -8.66 -1.66
C PHE A 603 2.13 -7.41 -1.86
N GLU A 604 0.81 -7.58 -2.00
CA GLU A 604 -0.15 -6.48 -1.96
C GLU A 604 -1.31 -6.79 -1.01
N GLN A 605 -1.55 -5.88 -0.06
CA GLN A 605 -2.75 -5.86 0.76
C GLN A 605 -3.92 -5.32 -0.07
N MET A 606 -5.00 -6.10 -0.15
CA MET A 606 -6.12 -5.85 -1.06
C MET A 606 -7.40 -5.47 -0.33
N GLY A 607 -8.29 -4.82 -1.09
CA GLY A 607 -9.60 -4.37 -0.64
C GLY A 607 -9.72 -2.86 -0.63
N GLY A 608 -10.95 -2.36 -0.64
CA GLY A 608 -11.26 -0.93 -0.65
C GLY A 608 -11.86 -0.41 0.65
N ALA A 609 -12.48 0.75 0.57
CA ALA A 609 -13.07 1.44 1.72
C ALA A 609 -14.35 0.75 2.23
N PHE A 610 -15.25 0.36 1.32
CA PHE A 610 -16.58 -0.13 1.70
C PHE A 610 -16.61 -1.66 1.87
N PRO A 611 -17.51 -2.23 2.69
CA PRO A 611 -17.68 -3.69 2.81
C PRO A 611 -17.84 -4.41 1.47
N ALA A 612 -18.43 -3.75 0.47
CA ALA A 612 -18.57 -4.26 -0.89
C ALA A 612 -17.25 -4.38 -1.67
N ASP A 613 -16.18 -3.71 -1.23
CA ASP A 613 -14.84 -3.74 -1.84
C ASP A 613 -13.87 -4.69 -1.12
N ARG A 614 -14.35 -5.57 -0.24
CA ARG A 614 -13.44 -6.56 0.37
C ARG A 614 -12.85 -7.47 -0.69
N TYR A 615 -11.56 -7.77 -0.56
CA TYR A 615 -10.89 -8.70 -1.46
C TYR A 615 -9.75 -9.45 -0.77
N ASN A 616 -9.31 -10.55 -1.38
CA ASN A 616 -8.20 -11.37 -0.90
C ASN A 616 -6.86 -10.69 -1.21
N ASN A 617 -5.95 -10.62 -0.23
CA ASN A 617 -4.56 -10.20 -0.46
C ASN A 617 -3.86 -11.10 -1.51
N VAL A 618 -2.79 -10.57 -2.10
CA VAL A 618 -2.00 -11.28 -3.13
C VAL A 618 -0.51 -11.29 -2.78
N LEU A 619 0.18 -12.35 -3.19
CA LEU A 619 1.64 -12.46 -3.16
C LEU A 619 2.10 -12.99 -4.51
N TYR A 620 2.71 -12.12 -5.30
CA TYR A 620 3.27 -12.42 -6.60
C TYR A 620 4.67 -13.00 -6.42
N GLN A 621 4.78 -14.32 -6.61
CA GLN A 621 6.07 -15.01 -6.57
C GLN A 621 6.91 -14.66 -7.79
N ASN A 622 8.17 -14.32 -7.52
CA ASN A 622 9.23 -14.18 -8.49
C ASN A 622 9.99 -15.50 -8.62
N ASP A 623 10.41 -15.87 -9.84
CA ASP A 623 11.22 -17.08 -10.11
C ASP A 623 12.62 -16.69 -10.62
N GLY A 624 12.98 -15.42 -10.47
CA GLY A 624 14.23 -14.80 -10.89
C GLY A 624 14.40 -14.52 -12.39
N PHE A 625 15.38 -13.67 -12.69
CA PHE A 625 15.75 -13.24 -14.06
C PHE A 625 17.15 -13.70 -14.48
N GLY A 626 17.79 -14.54 -13.68
CA GLY A 626 19.16 -15.01 -13.91
C GLY A 626 20.25 -13.96 -13.64
N ASN A 627 19.90 -12.85 -13.01
CA ASN A 627 20.82 -11.87 -12.45
C ASN A 627 21.30 -12.29 -11.06
N ASN A 628 22.43 -11.71 -10.62
CA ASN A 628 22.97 -11.92 -9.29
C ASN A 628 22.55 -10.76 -8.39
N TRP A 629 22.62 -10.99 -7.08
CA TRP A 629 22.18 -10.05 -6.06
C TRP A 629 23.17 -10.02 -4.88
N LEU A 630 23.04 -9.05 -3.99
CA LEU A 630 23.70 -9.03 -2.69
C LEU A 630 22.72 -8.47 -1.66
N THR A 631 22.44 -9.22 -0.59
CA THR A 631 21.59 -8.73 0.49
C THR A 631 22.44 -8.21 1.63
N VAL A 632 22.25 -6.93 1.98
CA VAL A 632 23.05 -6.21 2.98
C VAL A 632 22.17 -5.82 4.16
N GLN A 633 22.46 -6.38 5.34
CA GLN A 633 21.92 -5.93 6.62
C GLN A 633 22.91 -4.97 7.28
N LEU A 634 22.49 -3.73 7.51
CA LEU A 634 23.28 -2.74 8.25
C LEU A 634 22.84 -2.69 9.71
N ILE A 635 23.80 -2.54 10.63
CA ILE A 635 23.54 -2.36 12.06
C ILE A 635 24.32 -1.14 12.56
N GLY A 636 23.60 -0.07 12.91
CA GLY A 636 24.17 1.12 13.54
C GLY A 636 24.67 0.84 14.96
N THR A 637 25.65 1.62 15.42
CA THR A 637 26.17 1.56 16.80
C THR A 637 26.28 2.93 17.46
N VAL A 638 26.48 3.96 16.64
CA VAL A 638 26.31 5.38 16.98
C VAL A 638 25.13 5.93 16.19
N SER A 639 25.06 5.59 14.90
CA SER A 639 23.84 5.77 14.12
C SER A 639 22.73 4.86 14.62
N ASN A 640 21.48 5.23 14.34
CA ASN A 640 20.31 4.42 14.73
C ASN A 640 20.49 2.95 14.33
N ARG A 641 20.00 2.04 15.17
CA ARG A 641 20.31 0.61 15.10
C ARG A 641 19.86 -0.01 13.79
N SER A 642 18.71 0.39 13.27
CA SER A 642 18.16 -0.03 11.98
C SER A 642 18.87 0.58 10.75
N ALA A 643 19.82 1.50 10.96
CA ALA A 643 20.57 2.20 9.94
C ALA A 643 19.71 3.00 8.93
N ILE A 644 18.49 3.39 9.30
CA ILE A 644 17.64 4.23 8.44
C ILE A 644 18.39 5.53 8.12
N GLY A 645 18.43 5.89 6.84
CA GLY A 645 19.19 7.03 6.31
C GLY A 645 20.63 6.69 5.88
N ALA A 646 21.15 5.50 6.16
CA ALA A 646 22.45 5.08 5.66
C ALA A 646 22.44 4.89 4.13
N ARG A 647 23.56 5.21 3.49
CA ARG A 647 23.75 5.09 2.03
C ARG A 647 24.65 3.93 1.71
N ILE A 648 24.24 3.14 0.73
CA ILE A 648 24.95 1.98 0.23
C ILE A 648 25.34 2.27 -1.22
N HIS A 649 26.63 2.16 -1.54
CA HIS A 649 27.16 2.32 -2.89
C HIS A 649 27.98 1.09 -3.27
N LEU A 650 27.55 0.41 -4.33
CA LEU A 650 28.23 -0.75 -4.90
C LEU A 650 28.90 -0.34 -6.21
N LYS A 651 30.19 -0.65 -6.36
CA LYS A 651 30.89 -0.62 -7.63
C LYS A 651 31.02 -2.03 -8.16
N VAL A 652 30.48 -2.26 -9.35
CA VAL A 652 30.51 -3.56 -10.03
C VAL A 652 31.09 -3.42 -11.44
N VAL A 653 31.58 -4.52 -11.99
CA VAL A 653 31.94 -4.59 -13.41
C VAL A 653 31.02 -5.58 -14.10
N GLU A 654 30.29 -5.07 -15.09
CA GLU A 654 29.39 -5.85 -15.92
C GLU A 654 29.76 -5.67 -17.40
N ASN A 655 29.93 -6.79 -18.12
CA ASN A 655 30.36 -6.76 -19.53
C ASN A 655 31.66 -5.94 -19.78
N GLY A 656 32.54 -5.87 -18.78
CA GLY A 656 33.77 -5.10 -18.81
C GLY A 656 33.61 -3.59 -18.65
N GLN A 657 32.42 -3.11 -18.29
CA GLN A 657 32.15 -1.71 -17.95
C GLN A 657 31.91 -1.57 -16.44
N PRO A 658 32.51 -0.56 -15.79
CA PRO A 658 32.18 -0.24 -14.41
C PRO A 658 30.77 0.35 -14.33
N ARG A 659 30.05 0.01 -13.26
CA ARG A 659 28.73 0.54 -12.93
C ARG A 659 28.64 0.80 -11.43
N SER A 660 27.99 1.90 -11.08
CA SER A 660 27.62 2.22 -9.71
C SER A 660 26.16 1.85 -9.47
N ILE A 661 25.85 1.38 -8.27
CA ILE A 661 24.48 1.11 -7.81
C ILE A 661 24.34 1.74 -6.44
N PHE A 662 23.30 2.53 -6.25
CA PHE A 662 23.06 3.27 -5.01
C PHE A 662 21.75 2.81 -4.36
N LYS A 663 21.76 2.66 -3.03
CA LYS A 663 20.57 2.39 -2.22
C LYS A 663 20.61 3.21 -0.94
N HIS A 664 19.43 3.54 -0.44
CA HIS A 664 19.24 4.18 0.86
C HIS A 664 18.42 3.24 1.74
N VAL A 665 18.81 3.08 3.00
CA VAL A 665 18.02 2.28 3.94
C VAL A 665 16.79 3.09 4.36
N ASN A 666 15.62 2.62 3.94
CA ASN A 666 14.31 3.15 4.29
C ASN A 666 13.23 2.06 4.12
N SER A 667 12.00 2.37 4.53
CA SER A 667 10.84 1.48 4.38
C SER A 667 10.25 1.46 2.96
N GLY A 668 10.70 2.34 2.06
CA GLY A 668 10.17 2.49 0.71
C GLY A 668 9.04 3.51 0.59
N GLY A 669 7.97 3.13 -0.11
CA GLY A 669 6.81 3.98 -0.45
C GLY A 669 5.78 4.15 0.67
N THR A 670 4.49 4.13 0.30
CA THR A 670 3.37 4.43 1.22
C THR A 670 2.48 3.21 1.43
N PHE A 671 1.87 3.09 2.63
CA PHE A 671 1.00 1.99 3.10
C PHE A 671 1.67 0.63 3.29
N GLY A 672 2.67 0.30 2.47
CA GLY A 672 3.48 -0.90 2.58
C GLY A 672 4.93 -0.56 2.91
N ALA A 673 5.56 -1.38 3.75
CA ALA A 673 6.96 -1.22 4.11
C ALA A 673 7.79 -2.45 3.72
N ASN A 674 8.86 -2.19 2.99
CA ASN A 674 9.86 -3.18 2.60
C ASN A 674 10.77 -3.53 3.79
N PRO A 675 11.45 -4.69 3.77
CA PRO A 675 12.48 -5.02 4.76
C PRO A 675 13.59 -3.96 4.80
N LEU A 676 14.09 -3.64 6.00
CA LEU A 676 15.21 -2.70 6.13
C LEU A 676 16.54 -3.31 5.65
N ARG A 677 16.65 -4.65 5.62
CA ARG A 677 17.73 -5.34 4.90
C ARG A 677 17.58 -5.07 3.39
N GLN A 678 18.65 -4.64 2.74
CA GLN A 678 18.60 -4.25 1.34
C GLN A 678 19.01 -5.42 0.45
N THR A 679 18.06 -6.02 -0.29
CA THR A 679 18.36 -6.95 -1.39
C THR A 679 18.66 -6.11 -2.64
N ILE A 680 19.89 -6.22 -3.15
CA ILE A 680 20.40 -5.33 -4.21
C ILE A 680 20.77 -6.15 -5.42
N GLY A 681 20.11 -5.94 -6.55
CA GLY A 681 20.50 -6.48 -7.84
C GLY A 681 21.85 -5.96 -8.28
N VAL A 682 22.69 -6.84 -8.84
CA VAL A 682 24.00 -6.47 -9.40
C VAL A 682 24.17 -6.94 -10.84
N GLY A 683 23.06 -7.34 -11.49
CA GLY A 683 23.05 -7.88 -12.84
C GLY A 683 23.94 -9.11 -12.97
N GLN A 684 24.77 -9.15 -14.01
CA GLN A 684 25.67 -10.27 -14.28
C GLN A 684 27.01 -10.19 -13.55
N ALA A 685 27.23 -9.17 -12.72
CA ALA A 685 28.46 -9.03 -11.93
C ALA A 685 28.64 -10.24 -10.98
N LYS A 686 29.88 -10.72 -10.85
CA LYS A 686 30.22 -11.89 -10.00
C LYS A 686 30.86 -11.51 -8.67
N VAL A 687 31.19 -10.23 -8.51
CA VAL A 687 31.80 -9.65 -7.32
C VAL A 687 31.42 -8.17 -7.29
N VAL A 688 31.22 -7.64 -6.09
CA VAL A 688 31.21 -6.20 -5.85
C VAL A 688 32.66 -5.79 -5.60
N GLU A 689 33.22 -4.96 -6.49
CA GLU A 689 34.62 -4.55 -6.42
C GLU A 689 34.89 -3.72 -5.17
N ASP A 690 34.00 -2.75 -4.90
CA ASP A 690 33.97 -1.92 -3.70
C ASP A 690 32.53 -1.73 -3.23
N LEU A 691 32.30 -2.00 -1.95
CA LEU A 691 31.07 -1.74 -1.22
C LEU A 691 31.33 -0.64 -0.19
N GLU A 692 30.71 0.51 -0.38
CA GLU A 692 30.83 1.69 0.46
C GLU A 692 29.53 1.90 1.26
N ILE A 693 29.65 2.02 2.58
CA ILE A 693 28.53 2.34 3.49
C ILE A 693 28.81 3.68 4.15
N TRP A 694 27.98 4.68 3.90
CA TRP A 694 28.00 5.95 4.64
C TRP A 694 26.98 5.92 5.77
N TRP A 695 27.43 6.29 6.96
CA TRP A 695 26.63 6.30 8.19
C TRP A 695 26.21 7.71 8.56
N PRO A 696 24.90 7.98 8.77
CA PRO A 696 24.38 9.34 8.87
C PRO A 696 24.90 10.09 10.09
N THR A 697 24.75 9.52 11.27
CA THR A 697 25.08 10.18 12.54
C THR A 697 26.59 10.43 12.69
N THR A 698 27.44 9.53 12.18
CA THR A 698 28.91 9.69 12.28
C THR A 698 29.53 10.41 11.10
N GLY A 699 28.84 10.50 9.96
CA GLY A 699 29.37 10.99 8.70
C GLY A 699 30.54 10.16 8.14
N GLN A 700 30.76 8.94 8.65
CA GLN A 700 31.87 8.09 8.26
C GLN A 700 31.48 7.12 7.14
N THR A 701 32.44 6.82 6.27
CA THR A 701 32.29 5.79 5.23
C THR A 701 33.14 4.56 5.56
N GLN A 702 32.51 3.38 5.62
CA GLN A 702 33.19 2.09 5.64
C GLN A 702 33.27 1.52 4.22
N THR A 703 34.41 0.94 3.87
CA THR A 703 34.63 0.34 2.54
C THR A 703 35.09 -1.10 2.66
N PHE A 704 34.50 -1.98 1.86
CA PHE A 704 34.87 -3.38 1.75
C PHE A 704 35.11 -3.71 0.28
N SER A 705 36.26 -4.30 -0.04
CA SER A 705 36.58 -4.66 -1.43
C SER A 705 36.39 -6.15 -1.68
N GLN A 706 36.07 -6.49 -2.93
CA GLN A 706 35.96 -7.87 -3.43
C GLN A 706 34.93 -8.71 -2.65
N VAL A 707 33.72 -8.17 -2.48
CA VAL A 707 32.63 -8.84 -1.79
C VAL A 707 31.92 -9.80 -2.76
N PRO A 708 31.87 -11.12 -2.50
CA PRO A 708 31.15 -12.05 -3.36
C PRO A 708 29.65 -11.73 -3.40
N VAL A 709 28.99 -12.08 -4.52
CA VAL A 709 27.54 -11.91 -4.72
C VAL A 709 26.78 -13.20 -4.36
N CYS A 710 25.46 -13.18 -4.47
CA CYS A 710 24.52 -14.27 -4.16
C CYS A 710 24.65 -14.75 -2.71
N GLN A 711 24.65 -13.81 -1.78
CA GLN A 711 24.74 -14.09 -0.35
C GLN A 711 24.13 -12.97 0.49
N PHE A 712 23.87 -13.29 1.75
CA PHE A 712 23.46 -12.35 2.77
C PHE A 712 24.68 -11.96 3.61
N ILE A 713 24.89 -10.66 3.80
CA ILE A 713 25.96 -10.13 4.65
C ILE A 713 25.40 -9.16 5.69
N ARG A 714 26.08 -9.08 6.83
CA ARG A 714 25.86 -8.09 7.88
C ARG A 714 27.07 -7.18 8.01
N ILE A 715 26.82 -5.87 8.06
CA ILE A 715 27.84 -4.86 8.33
C ILE A 715 27.43 -4.10 9.59
N ILE A 716 28.35 -4.04 10.55
CA ILE A 716 28.18 -3.29 11.79
C ILE A 716 29.03 -2.03 11.71
N GLU A 717 28.44 -0.89 12.08
CA GLU A 717 29.11 0.41 12.09
C GLU A 717 30.44 0.34 12.87
N GLY A 718 31.51 0.85 12.26
CA GLY A 718 32.87 0.89 12.82
C GLY A 718 33.62 -0.46 12.85
N LYS A 719 33.04 -1.58 12.43
CA LYS A 719 33.75 -2.86 12.30
C LYS A 719 34.51 -2.96 10.97
N SER A 720 35.75 -3.44 11.02
CA SER A 720 36.60 -3.55 9.83
C SER A 720 36.25 -4.71 8.90
N GLN A 721 35.33 -5.60 9.28
CA GLN A 721 34.94 -6.78 8.52
C GLN A 721 33.41 -6.93 8.55
N TRP A 722 32.85 -7.46 7.48
CA TRP A 722 31.46 -7.91 7.42
C TRP A 722 31.33 -9.36 7.88
N GLU A 723 30.11 -9.77 8.23
CA GLU A 723 29.78 -11.14 8.66
C GLU A 723 28.86 -11.77 7.63
N GLN A 724 29.12 -13.02 7.24
CA GLN A 724 28.18 -13.77 6.39
C GLN A 724 26.98 -14.20 7.24
N ILE A 725 25.76 -13.96 6.77
CA ILE A 725 24.55 -14.47 7.40
C ILE A 725 24.19 -15.80 6.72
N PRO A 726 24.27 -16.94 7.43
CA PRO A 726 23.93 -18.23 6.84
C PRO A 726 22.40 -18.35 6.71
N MET A 727 21.88 -18.11 5.51
CA MET A 727 20.46 -18.33 5.21
C MET A 727 20.25 -19.72 4.59
N GLN A 728 19.09 -20.32 4.88
CA GLN A 728 18.61 -21.50 4.17
C GLN A 728 17.71 -21.01 3.03
N VAL A 729 18.11 -21.33 1.80
CA VAL A 729 17.28 -21.12 0.60
C VAL A 729 16.27 -22.24 0.52
N LYS A 730 15.01 -21.93 0.16
CA LYS A 730 13.99 -22.94 -0.09
C LYS A 730 14.04 -23.48 -1.51
#